data_AF-A0A0G0CIB9-F1
#
_entry.id   AF-A0A0G0CIB9-F1
#
_cell.length_a   1.000
_cell.length_b   1.000
_cell.length_c   1.000
_cell.angle_alpha   90.00
_cell.angle_beta   90.00
_cell.angle_gamma   90.00
#
_symmetry.space_group_name_H-M   'P 1'
#
loop_
_entity.id
_entity.type
_entity.pdbx_description
1 polymer ?
#
loop_
_entity_poly.entity_id
_entity_poly.type
_entity_poly.pdbx_seq_one_letter_code
_entity_poly.pdbx_strand_id
1 'polypeptide(L)'
;MRWKIFLILLFIFLSLPSFALADTIISSPISTDTVWSPSGGVYIIDSSFSIASGTILTIEPGTIIKAKNTGMLGQGILGNLVAHGTNEAPIIFTSFWDDSVGGDTDGGGPSVSIPGEWQGLYFKEGSEGDFDYVNISYAGYGGYGYGYGDFIGIENDGGILNIRNSNIYDNYKIINNGGGGVMSVGSGIYNKRGTLFVSNSVIENNVWGIRVDSGTSTIFNNVIKDNIDSTGYSAGYGIYAIGFEPLTLLNNTFLNNKRTAYVDASKNFIHSGNTSDDQTNRGFEINGVITNNSIFHSGDLPFIVSHLNIEAGGTLTVEPGAILKMNDYYSSGNIVVYGNLIAKGTPEKKIYITSLRDDSIGGDTNGDGENTIPAPKNWNAIFLENGSKVDFDNVVLKYGGYNYNSEYLLGVAAAIYDRGAEFSVSNSLFERNGGAAIYQDAGTTTISHSEFANGDYGIWSRGGDITISQSNIYNNTGWAVYNESGRDLGWWWETRPLQIIDARNNWWGSSDGPKDISTTTPTGTGDIVSENVLYKPFLTEPSGSEPQPQSINPVIIIPGIMGSAYKNGELVIDPILHTYDDLIATLEANGYEKNKDLFPFPYEWRDSNVITANLLKDKIAEVKASCSAAALADIDCSKVDIVAHSMGGLVARQYIQSGQYQNDVDQLIFLGTPHKGSQKAYLQWEGGEFPPGTVDSLIELYFKKEALSNFYLSLFSYIHNRPVSSVQELLPIFDYLKDKDTGIIRQYPSNYPQNIFLESLDNNISNLLNSGVEITNIIGNTGNNSINKIIVVPSVDSEKWVHGEADNFELGIGDGTVTVYGATLDNSISNEEWNGVSHLRLPRETSSRIFNILTDKVSDSVIYLSPIEKIFSIQLQSPIDVVVTEPDGKRIGKNFETGEEYNEILGAFYSGFNNNDDEYITIPNPLDGEYKIEVQGTEDGGRYGIVTSFISDEFATSNEMVGITTPDQITDFNVVVDNNNPQDLETEKEVTLEILINDINGAYDLGWIKDKKVRDRLIKQVEKIIKVENKIDKVEDKNKKNKRIKKLESRVDKNLARALLLELNGYKKDKINEQAYNIIKYDLEWLIDN
;
A
#
# COMPACT_ATOMS: atom_id res chain seq x y z
N MET A 1 9.45 67.54 -49.02
CA MET A 1 10.28 66.32 -49.07
C MET A 1 9.61 65.06 -48.50
N ARG A 2 8.45 65.13 -47.80
CA ARG A 2 7.79 63.95 -47.20
C ARG A 2 6.67 63.29 -48.02
N TRP A 3 6.19 63.90 -49.10
CA TRP A 3 5.09 63.34 -49.91
C TRP A 3 5.53 62.50 -51.12
N LYS A 4 6.76 62.69 -51.62
CA LYS A 4 7.29 61.88 -52.74
C LYS A 4 7.86 60.52 -52.31
N ILE A 5 8.15 60.33 -51.02
CA ILE A 5 8.62 59.05 -50.46
C ILE A 5 7.42 58.14 -50.12
N PHE A 6 6.28 58.71 -49.72
CA PHE A 6 5.07 57.94 -49.39
C PHE A 6 4.41 57.29 -50.63
N LEU A 7 4.41 57.99 -51.78
CA LEU A 7 3.87 57.44 -53.05
C LEU A 7 4.78 56.39 -53.70
N ILE A 8 6.09 56.42 -53.45
CA ILE A 8 7.03 55.39 -53.93
C ILE A 8 6.97 54.14 -53.04
N LEU A 9 6.73 54.29 -51.73
CA LEU A 9 6.46 53.16 -50.83
C LEU A 9 5.09 52.52 -51.06
N LEU A 10 4.06 53.29 -51.44
CA LEU A 10 2.74 52.74 -51.77
C LEU A 10 2.74 51.93 -53.08
N PHE A 11 3.55 52.32 -54.06
CA PHE A 11 3.68 51.55 -55.32
C PHE A 11 4.56 50.30 -55.18
N ILE A 12 5.50 50.27 -54.22
CA ILE A 12 6.33 49.08 -53.93
C ILE A 12 5.54 48.06 -53.09
N PHE A 13 4.51 48.47 -52.34
CA PHE A 13 3.58 47.55 -51.67
C PHE A 13 2.40 47.09 -52.56
N LEU A 14 2.14 47.75 -53.69
CA LEU A 14 1.07 47.38 -54.66
C LEU A 14 1.57 46.62 -55.89
N SER A 15 2.85 46.23 -55.93
CA SER A 15 3.43 45.44 -57.03
C SER A 15 4.42 44.36 -56.57
N LEU A 16 4.30 43.86 -55.34
CA LEU A 16 4.76 42.50 -55.10
C LEU A 16 3.72 41.58 -55.74
N PRO A 17 4.12 40.64 -56.62
CA PRO A 17 3.22 39.56 -56.99
C PRO A 17 2.76 38.93 -55.67
N SER A 18 1.45 38.81 -55.47
CA SER A 18 0.95 37.71 -54.66
C SER A 18 1.49 36.47 -55.37
N PHE A 19 2.63 35.96 -54.93
CA PHE A 19 3.02 34.61 -55.28
C PHE A 19 1.95 33.75 -54.61
N ALA A 20 0.89 33.42 -55.34
CA ALA A 20 0.09 32.26 -55.02
C ALA A 20 1.10 31.11 -54.97
N LEU A 21 1.45 30.66 -53.76
CA LEU A 21 2.20 29.43 -53.60
C LEU A 21 1.33 28.34 -54.23
N ALA A 22 1.91 27.56 -55.14
CA ALA A 22 1.17 26.48 -55.76
C ALA A 22 0.84 25.45 -54.68
N ASP A 23 -0.44 25.05 -54.59
CA ASP A 23 -0.88 24.04 -53.65
C ASP A 23 -0.13 22.72 -53.88
N THR A 24 0.25 22.07 -52.77
CA THR A 24 1.02 20.84 -52.80
C THR A 24 0.06 19.65 -52.73
N ILE A 25 -0.11 18.94 -53.85
CA ILE A 25 -0.97 17.76 -53.92
C ILE A 25 -0.23 16.53 -53.37
N ILE A 26 -0.85 15.84 -52.41
CA ILE A 26 -0.39 14.61 -51.78
C ILE A 26 -1.24 13.46 -52.31
N SER A 27 -0.68 12.67 -53.22
CA SER A 27 -1.37 11.58 -53.93
C SER A 27 -0.73 10.19 -53.72
N SER A 28 0.27 10.09 -52.85
CA SER A 28 0.98 8.84 -52.54
C SER A 28 1.41 8.80 -51.07
N PRO A 29 1.64 7.60 -50.50
CA PRO A 29 2.14 7.46 -49.13
C PRO A 29 3.43 8.24 -48.87
N ILE A 30 3.56 8.76 -47.65
CA ILE A 30 4.82 9.37 -47.18
C ILE A 30 5.73 8.23 -46.72
N SER A 31 6.75 7.91 -47.53
CA SER A 31 7.63 6.75 -47.33
C SER A 31 9.05 7.08 -46.88
N THR A 32 9.36 8.35 -46.71
CA THR A 32 10.63 8.87 -46.18
C THR A 32 10.36 10.09 -45.33
N ASP A 33 11.24 10.39 -44.38
CA ASP A 33 11.07 11.53 -43.49
C ASP A 33 10.83 12.82 -44.29
N THR A 34 9.77 13.54 -43.92
CA THR A 34 9.24 14.65 -44.70
C THR A 34 8.84 15.79 -43.77
N VAL A 35 9.05 17.03 -44.21
CA VAL A 35 8.62 18.24 -43.49
C VAL A 35 7.61 19.00 -44.35
N TRP A 36 6.46 19.36 -43.77
CA TRP A 36 5.49 20.27 -44.35
C TRP A 36 5.54 21.62 -43.64
N SER A 37 5.52 22.71 -44.40
CA SER A 37 5.60 24.07 -43.86
C SER A 37 4.68 25.03 -44.61
N PRO A 38 4.33 26.20 -44.04
CA PRO A 38 3.50 27.19 -44.74
C PRO A 38 4.08 27.66 -46.09
N SER A 39 5.40 27.51 -46.29
CA SER A 39 6.05 27.83 -47.56
C SER A 39 5.65 26.91 -48.73
N GLY A 40 5.03 25.77 -48.44
CA GLY A 40 4.49 24.82 -49.42
C GLY A 40 3.07 25.11 -49.90
N GLY A 41 2.45 26.22 -49.48
CA GLY A 41 1.05 26.52 -49.80
C GLY A 41 0.06 25.66 -49.00
N VAL A 42 -1.13 25.41 -49.55
CA VAL A 42 -2.08 24.46 -48.98
C VAL A 42 -1.68 23.04 -49.39
N TYR A 43 -1.59 22.12 -48.42
CA TYR A 43 -1.36 20.71 -48.70
C TYR A 43 -2.69 20.02 -48.95
N ILE A 44 -2.88 19.46 -50.14
CA ILE A 44 -4.14 18.82 -50.54
C ILE A 44 -3.96 17.30 -50.53
N ILE A 45 -4.63 16.62 -49.61
CA ILE A 45 -4.70 15.16 -49.57
C ILE A 45 -5.75 14.70 -50.61
N ASP A 46 -5.27 14.16 -51.73
CA ASP A 46 -6.09 13.72 -52.88
C ASP A 46 -6.21 12.18 -52.97
N SER A 47 -5.53 11.45 -52.07
CA SER A 47 -5.58 10.00 -51.91
C SER A 47 -5.67 9.61 -50.44
N SER A 48 -5.81 8.32 -50.11
CA SER A 48 -5.78 7.87 -48.70
C SER A 48 -4.49 8.34 -48.01
N PHE A 49 -4.63 9.07 -46.90
CA PHE A 49 -3.49 9.61 -46.16
C PHE A 49 -2.77 8.50 -45.41
N SER A 50 -1.46 8.35 -45.66
CA SER A 50 -0.64 7.34 -44.99
C SER A 50 0.80 7.77 -44.83
N ILE A 51 1.38 7.34 -43.71
CA ILE A 51 2.80 7.47 -43.36
C ILE A 51 3.31 6.07 -43.12
N ALA A 52 4.37 5.68 -43.84
CA ALA A 52 4.93 4.34 -43.74
C ALA A 52 5.57 4.09 -42.37
N SER A 53 5.63 2.81 -41.95
CA SER A 53 6.32 2.44 -40.71
C SER A 53 7.78 2.87 -40.73
N GLY A 54 8.26 3.42 -39.60
CA GLY A 54 9.62 3.96 -39.46
C GLY A 54 9.88 5.29 -40.16
N THR A 55 8.83 5.96 -40.67
CA THR A 55 8.91 7.29 -41.31
C THR A 55 8.30 8.36 -40.41
N ILE A 56 8.87 9.57 -40.42
CA ILE A 56 8.36 10.74 -39.69
C ILE A 56 7.84 11.81 -40.67
N LEU A 57 6.59 12.23 -40.49
CA LEU A 57 6.08 13.48 -41.05
C LEU A 57 6.08 14.56 -39.96
N THR A 58 6.86 15.62 -40.17
CA THR A 58 6.85 16.82 -39.32
C THR A 58 6.07 17.94 -40.01
N ILE A 59 5.14 18.58 -39.30
CA ILE A 59 4.35 19.71 -39.79
C ILE A 59 4.68 20.94 -38.96
N GLU A 60 5.14 22.01 -39.62
CA GLU A 60 5.52 23.28 -38.99
C GLU A 60 4.29 24.18 -38.71
N PRO A 61 4.38 25.12 -37.74
CA PRO A 61 3.29 26.04 -37.39
C PRO A 61 2.69 26.81 -38.57
N GLY A 62 1.37 26.99 -38.55
CA GLY A 62 0.62 27.72 -39.58
C GLY A 62 0.37 26.95 -40.89
N THR A 63 0.75 25.68 -40.96
CA THR A 63 0.52 24.84 -42.14
C THR A 63 -0.96 24.48 -42.26
N ILE A 64 -1.50 24.57 -43.48
CA ILE A 64 -2.90 24.24 -43.81
C ILE A 64 -2.92 22.95 -44.63
N ILE A 65 -3.70 21.97 -44.17
CA ILE A 65 -3.92 20.69 -44.79
C ILE A 65 -5.41 20.54 -45.08
N LYS A 66 -5.74 20.32 -46.35
CA LYS A 66 -7.12 20.08 -46.81
C LYS A 66 -7.24 18.70 -47.40
N ALA A 67 -8.27 17.96 -47.01
CA ALA A 67 -8.46 16.58 -47.46
C ALA A 67 -9.74 16.41 -48.27
N LYS A 68 -9.64 15.71 -49.40
CA LYS A 68 -10.81 15.26 -50.15
C LYS A 68 -11.42 14.02 -49.52
N ASN A 69 -12.66 13.76 -49.91
CA ASN A 69 -13.27 12.46 -49.79
C ASN A 69 -12.47 11.43 -50.61
N THR A 70 -11.65 10.65 -49.92
CA THR A 70 -10.91 9.53 -50.50
C THR A 70 -11.59 8.23 -50.07
N GLY A 71 -11.43 7.13 -50.83
CA GLY A 71 -11.95 5.82 -50.42
C GLY A 71 -11.07 5.19 -49.31
N MET A 72 -11.63 4.37 -48.43
CA MET A 72 -10.93 3.81 -47.24
C MET A 72 -9.94 2.67 -47.56
N LEU A 73 -9.48 2.54 -48.80
CA LEU A 73 -8.60 1.43 -49.22
C LEU A 73 -7.11 1.64 -48.85
N GLY A 74 -6.78 2.67 -48.05
CA GLY A 74 -5.42 2.99 -47.61
C GLY A 74 -5.02 2.33 -46.29
N GLN A 75 -3.71 2.23 -46.06
CA GLN A 75 -3.13 1.57 -44.87
C GLN A 75 -3.23 2.39 -43.56
N GLY A 76 -3.64 3.65 -43.61
CA GLY A 76 -3.60 4.57 -42.46
C GLY A 76 -2.17 5.04 -42.12
N ILE A 77 -2.00 5.60 -40.94
CA ILE A 77 -0.72 6.08 -40.39
C ILE A 77 -0.07 4.92 -39.63
N LEU A 78 1.08 4.44 -40.13
CA LEU A 78 1.91 3.39 -39.52
C LEU A 78 3.23 3.93 -38.96
N GLY A 79 3.62 5.15 -39.33
CA GLY A 79 4.80 5.86 -38.83
C GLY A 79 4.42 6.99 -37.86
N ASN A 80 5.25 8.03 -37.79
CA ASN A 80 5.08 9.12 -36.84
C ASN A 80 4.54 10.39 -37.53
N LEU A 81 3.54 11.02 -36.94
CA LEU A 81 3.02 12.32 -37.33
C LEU A 81 3.23 13.32 -36.19
N VAL A 82 4.14 14.28 -36.40
CA VAL A 82 4.48 15.32 -35.43
C VAL A 82 3.98 16.66 -35.98
N ALA A 83 2.97 17.27 -35.34
CA ALA A 83 2.41 18.55 -35.74
C ALA A 83 2.37 19.50 -34.53
N HIS A 84 3.35 20.40 -34.48
CA HIS A 84 3.49 21.39 -33.39
C HIS A 84 3.22 22.79 -33.94
N GLY A 85 1.99 23.25 -33.77
CA GLY A 85 1.57 24.62 -34.03
C GLY A 85 1.86 25.56 -32.88
N THR A 86 1.27 26.76 -32.96
CA THR A 86 1.25 27.75 -31.88
C THR A 86 -0.13 28.38 -31.80
N ASN A 87 -0.45 29.08 -30.71
CA ASN A 87 -1.71 29.79 -30.58
C ASN A 87 -1.93 30.85 -31.69
N GLU A 88 -0.87 31.55 -32.11
CA GLU A 88 -0.95 32.54 -33.19
C GLU A 88 -0.95 31.91 -34.59
N ALA A 89 -0.39 30.71 -34.74
CA ALA A 89 -0.27 29.99 -36.00
C ALA A 89 -0.56 28.48 -35.79
N PRO A 90 -1.83 28.11 -35.60
CA PRO A 90 -2.21 26.72 -35.44
C PRO A 90 -2.02 25.95 -36.75
N ILE A 91 -1.84 24.63 -36.65
CA ILE A 91 -1.87 23.72 -37.81
C ILE A 91 -3.32 23.31 -38.04
N ILE A 92 -3.80 23.34 -39.29
CA ILE A 92 -5.21 23.11 -39.59
C ILE A 92 -5.36 21.92 -40.53
N PHE A 93 -6.12 20.91 -40.10
CA PHE A 93 -6.68 19.85 -40.93
C PHE A 93 -8.17 20.11 -41.13
N THR A 94 -8.58 20.29 -42.38
CA THR A 94 -9.98 20.58 -42.72
C THR A 94 -10.38 19.91 -44.03
N SER A 95 -11.65 20.05 -44.39
CA SER A 95 -12.18 19.57 -45.66
C SER A 95 -11.61 20.35 -46.85
N PHE A 96 -11.54 19.69 -48.00
CA PHE A 96 -11.23 20.31 -49.28
C PHE A 96 -12.17 21.46 -49.64
N TRP A 97 -13.41 21.45 -49.14
CA TRP A 97 -14.45 22.44 -49.43
C TRP A 97 -14.52 23.58 -48.40
N ASP A 98 -13.56 23.67 -47.49
CA ASP A 98 -13.56 24.70 -46.46
C ASP A 98 -12.84 25.95 -46.94
N ASP A 99 -13.55 26.86 -47.60
CA ASP A 99 -12.96 28.11 -48.09
C ASP A 99 -12.65 29.13 -46.99
N SER A 100 -13.13 28.91 -45.77
CA SER A 100 -12.87 29.80 -44.64
C SER A 100 -11.40 29.77 -44.21
N VAL A 101 -10.69 28.68 -44.53
CA VAL A 101 -9.27 28.46 -44.25
C VAL A 101 -8.51 28.30 -45.56
N GLY A 102 -7.44 29.05 -45.78
CA GLY A 102 -6.57 28.88 -46.96
C GLY A 102 -7.19 29.29 -48.32
N GLY A 103 -8.48 29.65 -48.36
CA GLY A 103 -9.18 30.12 -49.57
C GLY A 103 -9.70 29.00 -50.48
N ASP A 104 -10.28 29.42 -51.61
CA ASP A 104 -10.90 28.57 -52.64
C ASP A 104 -9.87 27.63 -53.28
N THR A 105 -9.90 26.36 -52.83
CA THR A 105 -8.92 25.32 -53.20
C THR A 105 -9.42 24.47 -54.38
N ASP A 106 -10.71 24.51 -54.69
CA ASP A 106 -11.32 23.75 -55.78
C ASP A 106 -11.54 24.57 -57.06
N GLY A 107 -11.41 25.90 -56.96
CA GLY A 107 -11.64 26.86 -58.04
C GLY A 107 -13.11 27.01 -58.40
N GLY A 108 -14.02 26.55 -57.54
CA GLY A 108 -15.46 26.49 -57.75
C GLY A 108 -16.21 27.77 -57.38
N GLY A 109 -15.55 28.73 -56.72
CA GLY A 109 -16.17 29.85 -56.03
C GLY A 109 -16.56 29.50 -54.58
N PRO A 110 -17.11 30.45 -53.80
CA PRO A 110 -17.29 30.28 -52.35
C PRO A 110 -18.11 29.04 -51.97
N SER A 111 -17.50 28.17 -51.18
CA SER A 111 -18.06 26.95 -50.61
C SER A 111 -18.00 26.96 -49.08
N VAL A 112 -18.88 26.18 -48.44
CA VAL A 112 -18.96 26.02 -46.98
C VAL A 112 -19.00 24.53 -46.69
N SER A 113 -18.03 24.06 -45.91
CA SER A 113 -17.96 22.65 -45.53
C SER A 113 -19.09 22.22 -44.61
N ILE A 114 -19.47 20.96 -44.75
CA ILE A 114 -20.30 20.23 -43.80
C ILE A 114 -19.52 19.08 -43.14
N PRO A 115 -19.91 18.67 -41.92
CA PRO A 115 -19.33 17.51 -41.24
C PRO A 115 -19.37 16.22 -42.10
N GLY A 116 -18.32 15.41 -42.00
CA GLY A 116 -18.25 14.10 -42.67
C GLY A 116 -17.80 14.14 -44.13
N GLU A 117 -17.02 15.14 -44.52
CA GLU A 117 -16.56 15.38 -45.89
C GLU A 117 -15.22 14.70 -46.23
N TRP A 118 -14.40 14.38 -45.23
CA TRP A 118 -13.16 13.63 -45.41
C TRP A 118 -12.98 12.59 -44.30
N GLN A 119 -12.06 11.65 -44.49
CA GLN A 119 -12.05 10.41 -43.71
C GLN A 119 -11.75 10.62 -42.23
N GLY A 120 -10.87 11.56 -41.88
CA GLY A 120 -10.24 11.63 -40.57
C GLY A 120 -8.81 11.07 -40.58
N LEU A 121 -8.17 11.06 -39.42
CA LEU A 121 -6.81 10.57 -39.22
C LEU A 121 -6.85 9.21 -38.52
N TYR A 122 -6.19 8.20 -39.09
CA TYR A 122 -6.27 6.81 -38.61
C TYR A 122 -4.88 6.29 -38.23
N PHE A 123 -4.59 6.25 -36.94
CA PHE A 123 -3.35 5.71 -36.37
C PHE A 123 -3.48 4.20 -36.16
N LYS A 124 -2.50 3.45 -36.65
CA LYS A 124 -2.45 1.98 -36.54
C LYS A 124 -1.36 1.53 -35.57
N GLU A 125 -1.31 0.23 -35.30
CA GLU A 125 -0.36 -0.36 -34.36
C GLU A 125 1.09 0.09 -34.63
N GLY A 126 1.75 0.57 -33.57
CA GLY A 126 3.14 1.05 -33.63
C GLY A 126 3.33 2.47 -34.20
N SER A 127 2.27 3.16 -34.58
CA SER A 127 2.32 4.57 -34.99
C SER A 127 2.32 5.54 -33.79
N GLU A 128 2.80 6.76 -34.03
CA GLU A 128 2.79 7.85 -33.05
C GLU A 128 2.18 9.12 -33.66
N GLY A 129 1.24 9.73 -32.94
CA GLY A 129 0.70 11.05 -33.25
C GLY A 129 1.01 12.03 -32.12
N ASP A 130 1.63 13.16 -32.44
CA ASP A 130 1.92 14.22 -31.47
C ASP A 130 1.40 15.57 -31.98
N PHE A 131 0.30 16.03 -31.39
CA PHE A 131 -0.44 17.23 -31.77
C PHE A 131 -0.38 18.29 -30.67
N ASP A 132 0.10 19.48 -31.03
CA ASP A 132 0.11 20.68 -30.18
C ASP A 132 -0.40 21.87 -31.00
N TYR A 133 -1.44 22.58 -30.54
CA TYR A 133 -2.10 23.65 -31.31
C TYR A 133 -2.55 23.23 -32.72
N VAL A 134 -3.30 22.13 -32.79
CA VAL A 134 -3.86 21.58 -34.04
C VAL A 134 -5.38 21.74 -34.05
N ASN A 135 -5.93 22.16 -35.19
CA ASN A 135 -7.37 22.20 -35.44
C ASN A 135 -7.76 21.08 -36.42
N ILE A 136 -8.72 20.23 -36.04
CA ILE A 136 -9.21 19.13 -36.88
C ILE A 136 -10.73 19.24 -37.00
N SER A 137 -11.21 19.40 -38.23
CA SER A 137 -12.63 19.64 -38.49
C SER A 137 -13.18 19.00 -39.76
N TYR A 138 -14.52 18.82 -39.79
CA TYR A 138 -15.30 18.31 -40.91
C TYR A 138 -14.94 16.90 -41.38
N ALA A 139 -14.23 16.12 -40.56
CA ALA A 139 -13.96 14.71 -40.82
C ALA A 139 -15.18 13.82 -40.50
N GLY A 140 -15.05 12.51 -40.70
CA GLY A 140 -16.11 11.54 -40.50
C GLY A 140 -16.68 10.97 -41.81
N TYR A 141 -15.87 10.82 -42.85
CA TYR A 141 -16.26 10.11 -44.07
C TYR A 141 -15.82 8.63 -44.04
N GLY A 142 -16.77 7.72 -43.78
CA GLY A 142 -16.61 6.27 -43.96
C GLY A 142 -16.25 5.50 -42.69
N GLY A 143 -17.25 4.97 -41.97
CA GLY A 143 -17.04 4.01 -40.88
C GLY A 143 -17.13 2.55 -41.33
N TYR A 144 -16.26 1.67 -40.81
CA TYR A 144 -16.38 0.20 -40.96
C TYR A 144 -17.23 -0.36 -39.81
N GLY A 145 -18.47 -0.78 -40.08
CA GLY A 145 -19.29 -1.47 -39.07
C GLY A 145 -20.65 -1.95 -39.58
N TYR A 146 -21.12 -3.11 -39.09
CA TYR A 146 -22.48 -3.60 -39.32
C TYR A 146 -23.46 -2.78 -38.45
N GLY A 147 -24.20 -1.87 -39.09
CA GLY A 147 -25.04 -0.88 -38.42
C GLY A 147 -24.38 0.50 -38.44
N TYR A 148 -25.16 1.55 -38.71
CA TYR A 148 -24.81 2.98 -38.80
C TYR A 148 -23.34 3.30 -38.44
N GLY A 149 -22.42 3.23 -39.43
CA GLY A 149 -20.97 3.08 -39.22
C GLY A 149 -20.25 4.14 -38.35
N ASP A 150 -19.05 3.81 -37.88
CA ASP A 150 -18.20 4.68 -37.04
C ASP A 150 -17.59 5.86 -37.83
N PHE A 151 -18.26 7.02 -37.84
CA PHE A 151 -17.73 8.25 -38.42
C PHE A 151 -16.81 8.96 -37.42
N ILE A 152 -15.55 9.24 -37.81
CA ILE A 152 -14.49 9.58 -36.85
C ILE A 152 -13.66 10.78 -37.33
N GLY A 153 -13.30 11.68 -36.41
CA GLY A 153 -12.26 12.70 -36.61
C GLY A 153 -10.85 12.11 -36.55
N ILE A 154 -10.51 11.51 -35.40
CA ILE A 154 -9.22 10.86 -35.15
C ILE A 154 -9.46 9.46 -34.56
N GLU A 155 -8.94 8.41 -35.20
CA GLU A 155 -8.94 7.04 -34.69
C GLU A 155 -7.54 6.65 -34.21
N ASN A 156 -7.45 6.09 -33.00
CA ASN A 156 -6.28 5.36 -32.53
C ASN A 156 -6.60 3.86 -32.43
N ASP A 157 -5.96 3.05 -33.26
CA ASP A 157 -6.12 1.60 -33.34
C ASP A 157 -4.75 0.92 -33.12
N GLY A 158 -4.20 1.12 -31.92
CA GLY A 158 -2.96 0.49 -31.43
C GLY A 158 -1.71 1.39 -31.42
N GLY A 159 -1.84 2.68 -31.71
CA GLY A 159 -0.74 3.65 -31.64
C GLY A 159 -0.64 4.39 -30.30
N ILE A 160 0.26 5.37 -30.24
CA ILE A 160 0.38 6.34 -29.15
C ILE A 160 -0.05 7.71 -29.68
N LEU A 161 -1.09 8.30 -29.10
CA LEU A 161 -1.65 9.57 -29.54
C LEU A 161 -1.60 10.60 -28.41
N ASN A 162 -0.84 11.67 -28.62
CA ASN A 162 -0.69 12.81 -27.72
C ASN A 162 -1.36 14.03 -28.35
N ILE A 163 -2.35 14.60 -27.67
CA ILE A 163 -3.09 15.79 -28.12
C ILE A 163 -3.06 16.83 -27.01
N ARG A 164 -2.57 18.04 -27.32
CA ARG A 164 -2.54 19.15 -26.39
C ARG A 164 -2.87 20.48 -27.06
N ASN A 165 -3.48 21.40 -26.31
CA ASN A 165 -3.79 22.77 -26.76
C ASN A 165 -4.54 22.84 -28.11
N SER A 166 -5.35 21.83 -28.43
CA SER A 166 -5.88 21.60 -29.78
C SER A 166 -7.41 21.71 -29.81
N ASN A 167 -7.98 21.91 -30.99
CA ASN A 167 -9.44 21.99 -31.19
C ASN A 167 -9.92 20.89 -32.15
N ILE A 168 -10.87 20.07 -31.68
CA ILE A 168 -11.41 18.95 -32.45
C ILE A 168 -12.92 19.12 -32.52
N TYR A 169 -13.43 19.48 -33.69
CA TYR A 169 -14.82 19.90 -33.83
C TYR A 169 -15.49 19.53 -35.15
N ASP A 170 -16.81 19.41 -35.15
CA ASP A 170 -17.61 19.18 -36.36
C ASP A 170 -17.22 17.89 -37.13
N ASN A 171 -16.82 16.83 -36.40
CA ASN A 171 -16.39 15.55 -36.98
C ASN A 171 -17.47 14.46 -36.86
N TYR A 172 -18.64 14.71 -37.46
CA TYR A 172 -19.79 13.80 -37.44
C TYR A 172 -20.43 13.68 -38.83
N LYS A 173 -21.45 12.84 -38.95
CA LYS A 173 -22.24 12.68 -40.16
C LYS A 173 -23.73 12.55 -39.86
N ILE A 174 -24.57 13.12 -40.72
CA ILE A 174 -26.03 12.92 -40.68
C ILE A 174 -26.40 11.74 -41.58
N ILE A 175 -27.15 10.79 -41.03
CA ILE A 175 -27.58 9.56 -41.72
C ILE A 175 -29.08 9.30 -41.50
N ASN A 176 -29.66 8.37 -42.27
CA ASN A 176 -31.02 7.88 -42.01
C ASN A 176 -31.04 6.94 -40.79
N ASN A 177 -31.98 7.14 -39.87
CA ASN A 177 -32.14 6.33 -38.65
C ASN A 177 -32.88 4.99 -38.86
N GLY A 178 -33.10 4.58 -40.12
CA GLY A 178 -33.82 3.35 -40.50
C GLY A 178 -35.34 3.36 -40.31
N GLY A 179 -35.86 4.31 -39.54
CA GLY A 179 -37.30 4.53 -39.31
C GLY A 179 -37.92 5.64 -40.18
N GLY A 180 -37.18 6.20 -41.13
CA GLY A 180 -37.62 7.30 -42.00
C GLY A 180 -37.28 8.71 -41.49
N GLY A 181 -36.53 8.82 -40.38
CA GLY A 181 -35.94 10.07 -39.87
C GLY A 181 -34.42 10.13 -40.09
N VAL A 182 -33.80 11.20 -39.61
CA VAL A 182 -32.34 11.41 -39.68
C VAL A 182 -31.73 11.51 -38.28
N MET A 183 -30.47 11.08 -38.14
CA MET A 183 -29.69 11.20 -36.91
C MET A 183 -28.24 11.59 -37.23
N SER A 184 -27.62 12.32 -36.31
CA SER A 184 -26.18 12.56 -36.33
C SER A 184 -25.47 11.38 -35.69
N VAL A 185 -24.31 11.01 -36.22
CA VAL A 185 -23.43 9.97 -35.67
C VAL A 185 -21.98 10.37 -35.85
N GLY A 186 -21.14 10.04 -34.88
CA GLY A 186 -19.69 10.15 -35.02
C GLY A 186 -18.97 10.63 -33.76
N SER A 187 -17.66 10.38 -33.72
CA SER A 187 -16.78 10.76 -32.60
C SER A 187 -15.75 11.78 -33.06
N GLY A 188 -15.48 12.78 -32.22
CA GLY A 188 -14.32 13.65 -32.42
C GLY A 188 -13.02 12.85 -32.35
N ILE A 189 -12.83 12.13 -31.25
CA ILE A 189 -11.69 11.24 -31.02
C ILE A 189 -12.21 9.84 -30.69
N TYR A 190 -11.64 8.80 -31.30
CA TYR A 190 -11.95 7.41 -31.04
C TYR A 190 -10.69 6.62 -30.71
N ASN A 191 -10.49 6.31 -29.42
CA ASN A 191 -9.47 5.37 -28.97
C ASN A 191 -10.04 3.95 -29.02
N LYS A 192 -9.84 3.29 -30.14
CA LYS A 192 -10.24 1.89 -30.30
C LYS A 192 -9.33 0.98 -29.51
N ARG A 193 -8.01 1.20 -29.58
CA ARG A 193 -6.93 0.50 -28.84
C ARG A 193 -5.68 1.40 -28.78
N GLY A 194 -4.74 1.09 -27.89
CA GLY A 194 -3.47 1.82 -27.77
C GLY A 194 -3.49 2.85 -26.63
N THR A 195 -2.61 3.85 -26.68
CA THR A 195 -2.47 4.86 -25.62
C THR A 195 -2.94 6.22 -26.12
N LEU A 196 -3.85 6.86 -25.37
CA LEU A 196 -4.36 8.20 -25.66
C LEU A 196 -4.07 9.18 -24.51
N PHE A 197 -3.47 10.33 -24.84
CA PHE A 197 -3.32 11.47 -23.96
C PHE A 197 -3.99 12.70 -24.59
N VAL A 198 -4.93 13.33 -23.89
CA VAL A 198 -5.61 14.56 -24.35
C VAL A 198 -5.57 15.60 -23.25
N SER A 199 -5.02 16.79 -23.54
CA SER A 199 -4.92 17.85 -22.54
C SER A 199 -5.14 19.27 -23.04
N ASN A 200 -5.64 20.15 -22.18
CA ASN A 200 -5.78 21.59 -22.47
C ASN A 200 -6.47 21.89 -23.81
N SER A 201 -7.37 21.02 -24.26
CA SER A 201 -7.95 21.02 -25.60
C SER A 201 -9.46 21.27 -25.55
N VAL A 202 -10.04 21.68 -26.67
CA VAL A 202 -11.49 21.85 -26.84
C VAL A 202 -12.01 20.77 -27.79
N ILE A 203 -13.00 20.00 -27.33
CA ILE A 203 -13.66 18.95 -28.12
C ILE A 203 -15.15 19.28 -28.19
N GLU A 204 -15.61 19.70 -29.37
CA GLU A 204 -16.95 20.28 -29.49
C GLU A 204 -17.73 19.89 -30.75
N ASN A 205 -19.06 20.02 -30.70
CA ASN A 205 -19.96 19.81 -31.84
C ASN A 205 -19.77 18.45 -32.54
N ASN A 206 -19.50 17.39 -31.79
CA ASN A 206 -19.56 16.01 -32.28
C ASN A 206 -20.81 15.33 -31.70
N VAL A 207 -21.04 14.05 -31.97
CA VAL A 207 -22.08 13.30 -31.23
C VAL A 207 -21.51 12.73 -29.95
N TRP A 208 -20.34 12.10 -30.07
CA TRP A 208 -19.48 11.76 -28.94
C TRP A 208 -18.22 12.62 -29.01
N GLY A 209 -17.87 13.30 -27.92
CA GLY A 209 -16.62 14.05 -27.87
C GLY A 209 -15.43 13.10 -28.02
N ILE A 210 -15.28 12.20 -27.04
CA ILE A 210 -14.23 11.18 -27.01
C ILE A 210 -14.86 9.81 -26.74
N ARG A 211 -14.63 8.86 -27.65
CA ARG A 211 -15.02 7.45 -27.48
C ARG A 211 -13.78 6.61 -27.17
N VAL A 212 -13.85 5.75 -26.17
CA VAL A 212 -12.76 4.85 -25.74
C VAL A 212 -13.30 3.43 -25.65
N ASP A 213 -12.87 2.52 -26.53
CA ASP A 213 -13.33 1.13 -26.51
C ASP A 213 -12.33 0.17 -25.84
N SER A 214 -11.04 0.48 -25.87
CA SER A 214 -9.94 -0.29 -25.26
C SER A 214 -8.66 0.56 -25.26
N GLY A 215 -7.60 0.09 -24.60
CA GLY A 215 -6.36 0.83 -24.42
C GLY A 215 -6.41 1.85 -23.27
N THR A 216 -5.25 2.40 -22.89
CA THR A 216 -5.15 3.37 -21.80
C THR A 216 -5.49 4.77 -22.29
N SER A 217 -6.22 5.54 -21.48
CA SER A 217 -6.60 6.92 -21.83
C SER A 217 -6.46 7.85 -20.63
N THR A 218 -5.71 8.94 -20.80
CA THR A 218 -5.57 10.01 -19.80
C THR A 218 -6.02 11.32 -20.42
N ILE A 219 -7.09 11.90 -19.89
CA ILE A 219 -7.79 13.06 -20.47
C ILE A 219 -7.90 14.11 -19.37
N PHE A 220 -7.23 15.26 -19.53
CA PHE A 220 -7.19 16.26 -18.47
C PHE A 220 -7.20 17.73 -18.90
N ASN A 221 -7.76 18.61 -18.09
CA ASN A 221 -7.85 20.06 -18.35
C ASN A 221 -8.54 20.41 -19.69
N ASN A 222 -9.45 19.59 -20.19
CA ASN A 222 -10.14 19.85 -21.46
C ASN A 222 -11.49 20.55 -21.25
N VAL A 223 -11.96 21.26 -22.27
CA VAL A 223 -13.34 21.70 -22.38
C VAL A 223 -14.04 20.82 -23.40
N ILE A 224 -15.00 20.01 -22.95
CA ILE A 224 -15.74 19.08 -23.79
C ILE A 224 -17.18 19.57 -23.82
N LYS A 225 -17.66 20.05 -24.97
CA LYS A 225 -18.92 20.78 -25.02
C LYS A 225 -19.74 20.55 -26.28
N ASP A 226 -21.05 20.79 -26.17
CA ASP A 226 -21.97 20.76 -27.31
C ASP A 226 -21.93 19.43 -28.10
N ASN A 227 -21.50 18.32 -27.46
CA ASN A 227 -21.49 17.01 -28.09
C ASN A 227 -22.89 16.39 -27.98
N ILE A 228 -23.68 16.60 -29.03
CA ILE A 228 -25.11 16.28 -29.11
C ILE A 228 -25.46 15.73 -30.48
N ASP A 229 -26.52 14.93 -30.54
CA ASP A 229 -27.20 14.69 -31.82
C ASP A 229 -27.94 15.94 -32.29
N SER A 230 -27.40 16.59 -33.32
CA SER A 230 -27.96 17.80 -33.95
C SER A 230 -29.38 17.63 -34.53
N THR A 231 -29.89 16.40 -34.68
CA THR A 231 -31.25 16.14 -35.19
C THR A 231 -32.30 15.94 -34.10
N GLY A 232 -31.90 15.87 -32.82
CA GLY A 232 -32.81 15.81 -31.67
C GLY A 232 -33.21 14.41 -31.19
N TYR A 233 -32.51 13.33 -31.59
CA TYR A 233 -32.83 11.95 -31.18
C TYR A 233 -32.37 11.58 -29.74
N SER A 234 -31.91 12.57 -28.95
CA SER A 234 -31.46 12.46 -27.55
C SER A 234 -30.19 11.63 -27.30
N ALA A 235 -29.37 11.39 -28.31
CA ALA A 235 -28.06 10.76 -28.16
C ALA A 235 -26.94 11.80 -27.98
N GLY A 236 -25.88 11.42 -27.28
CA GLY A 236 -24.64 12.19 -27.18
C GLY A 236 -23.97 12.07 -25.82
N TYR A 237 -22.64 12.14 -25.81
CA TYR A 237 -21.82 12.10 -24.61
C TYR A 237 -20.59 12.98 -24.79
N GLY A 238 -20.15 13.65 -23.71
CA GLY A 238 -18.80 14.20 -23.67
C GLY A 238 -17.76 13.07 -23.83
N ILE A 239 -17.88 12.03 -22.99
CA ILE A 239 -17.04 10.83 -23.05
C ILE A 239 -17.88 9.56 -23.08
N TYR A 240 -17.55 8.62 -23.96
CA TYR A 240 -18.17 7.29 -24.00
C TYR A 240 -17.10 6.21 -23.92
N ALA A 241 -16.98 5.54 -22.77
CA ALA A 241 -15.90 4.61 -22.49
C ALA A 241 -16.41 3.20 -22.17
N ILE A 242 -15.99 2.20 -22.95
CA ILE A 242 -16.27 0.77 -22.80
C ILE A 242 -14.99 -0.07 -22.78
N GLY A 243 -15.09 -1.35 -22.43
CA GLY A 243 -13.94 -2.25 -22.27
C GLY A 243 -13.28 -2.16 -20.89
N PHE A 244 -12.18 -2.88 -20.66
CA PHE A 244 -11.63 -3.12 -19.31
C PHE A 244 -10.46 -2.20 -18.93
N GLU A 245 -9.86 -1.56 -19.92
CA GLU A 245 -8.58 -0.87 -19.80
C GLU A 245 -8.75 0.50 -19.11
N PRO A 246 -7.73 0.96 -18.36
CA PRO A 246 -7.83 2.14 -17.50
C PRO A 246 -8.21 3.44 -18.21
N LEU A 247 -9.03 4.24 -17.52
CA LEU A 247 -9.42 5.60 -17.92
C LEU A 247 -9.12 6.58 -16.78
N THR A 248 -8.44 7.68 -17.08
CA THR A 248 -8.18 8.76 -16.14
C THR A 248 -8.76 10.07 -16.66
N LEU A 249 -9.67 10.70 -15.91
CA LEU A 249 -10.32 11.98 -16.24
C LEU A 249 -10.03 13.03 -15.18
N LEU A 250 -9.22 14.05 -15.48
CA LEU A 250 -8.84 15.06 -14.47
C LEU A 250 -9.17 16.49 -14.92
N ASN A 251 -9.84 17.28 -14.09
CA ASN A 251 -10.06 18.72 -14.31
C ASN A 251 -10.72 19.07 -15.66
N ASN A 252 -11.55 18.20 -16.22
CA ASN A 252 -12.27 18.50 -17.45
C ASN A 252 -13.56 19.27 -17.16
N THR A 253 -13.93 20.18 -18.06
CA THR A 253 -15.18 20.95 -17.97
C THR A 253 -16.13 20.47 -19.05
N PHE A 254 -17.26 19.90 -18.66
CA PHE A 254 -18.33 19.42 -19.53
C PHE A 254 -19.45 20.45 -19.61
N LEU A 255 -19.79 20.93 -20.82
CA LEU A 255 -20.80 21.98 -21.01
C LEU A 255 -21.77 21.64 -22.14
N ASN A 256 -23.07 21.64 -21.85
CA ASN A 256 -24.12 21.47 -22.85
C ASN A 256 -23.99 20.23 -23.77
N ASN A 257 -23.20 19.23 -23.37
CA ASN A 257 -23.31 17.90 -23.97
C ASN A 257 -24.65 17.30 -23.58
N LYS A 258 -25.08 16.26 -24.30
CA LYS A 258 -26.34 15.60 -23.94
C LYS A 258 -26.22 14.91 -22.56
N ARG A 259 -25.08 14.28 -22.30
CA ARG A 259 -24.68 13.58 -21.07
C ARG A 259 -23.19 13.77 -20.85
N THR A 260 -22.75 13.79 -19.59
CA THR A 260 -21.33 13.98 -19.25
C THR A 260 -20.48 12.84 -19.78
N ALA A 261 -20.63 11.66 -19.18
CA ALA A 261 -19.80 10.52 -19.51
C ALA A 261 -20.50 9.20 -19.20
N TYR A 262 -20.31 8.23 -20.10
CA TYR A 262 -20.58 6.82 -19.83
C TYR A 262 -19.26 6.11 -19.59
N VAL A 263 -19.19 5.32 -18.52
CA VAL A 263 -18.03 4.49 -18.18
C VAL A 263 -18.49 3.09 -17.82
N ASP A 264 -17.99 2.10 -18.55
CA ASP A 264 -18.22 0.70 -18.22
C ASP A 264 -17.66 0.37 -16.84
N ALA A 265 -18.45 -0.31 -16.01
CA ALA A 265 -18.11 -0.64 -14.63
C ALA A 265 -16.84 -1.48 -14.48
N SER A 266 -16.44 -2.19 -15.54
CA SER A 266 -15.25 -3.04 -15.56
C SER A 266 -13.94 -2.27 -15.73
N LYS A 267 -14.00 -0.96 -15.99
CA LYS A 267 -12.80 -0.11 -16.09
C LYS A 267 -12.24 0.25 -14.73
N ASN A 268 -10.92 0.21 -14.63
CA ASN A 268 -10.23 1.01 -13.61
C ASN A 268 -10.36 2.50 -13.98
N PHE A 269 -11.17 3.24 -13.22
CA PHE A 269 -11.56 4.60 -13.55
C PHE A 269 -11.12 5.58 -12.47
N ILE A 270 -10.22 6.48 -12.82
CA ILE A 270 -9.70 7.53 -11.92
C ILE A 270 -10.28 8.87 -12.36
N HIS A 271 -10.83 9.64 -11.42
CA HIS A 271 -11.34 10.99 -11.71
C HIS A 271 -11.11 11.98 -10.57
N SER A 272 -10.95 13.26 -10.93
CA SER A 272 -10.86 14.36 -9.97
C SER A 272 -10.98 15.73 -10.66
N GLY A 273 -11.59 16.72 -10.00
CA GLY A 273 -11.69 18.12 -10.45
C GLY A 273 -12.53 18.41 -11.70
N ASN A 274 -13.21 17.41 -12.27
CA ASN A 274 -14.15 17.56 -13.38
C ASN A 274 -15.43 18.30 -12.96
N THR A 275 -16.02 19.04 -13.88
CA THR A 275 -17.30 19.76 -13.64
C THR A 275 -18.25 19.53 -14.80
N SER A 276 -19.56 19.52 -14.54
CA SER A 276 -20.57 19.34 -15.57
C SER A 276 -21.74 20.30 -15.41
N ASP A 277 -22.08 21.00 -16.48
CA ASP A 277 -23.33 21.74 -16.70
C ASP A 277 -24.02 21.22 -17.98
N ASP A 278 -23.98 19.90 -18.16
CA ASP A 278 -24.60 19.23 -19.29
C ASP A 278 -26.13 19.17 -19.18
N GLN A 279 -26.80 18.83 -20.28
CA GLN A 279 -28.26 18.92 -20.36
C GLN A 279 -28.98 17.94 -19.43
N THR A 280 -28.46 16.73 -19.31
CA THR A 280 -29.02 15.65 -18.47
C THR A 280 -27.89 14.74 -17.99
N ASN A 281 -28.08 14.01 -16.89
CA ASN A 281 -27.10 13.08 -16.33
C ASN A 281 -25.71 13.73 -16.15
N ARG A 282 -25.65 14.76 -15.30
CA ARG A 282 -24.45 15.55 -14.96
C ARG A 282 -23.48 14.78 -14.05
N GLY A 283 -23.18 13.54 -14.40
CA GLY A 283 -22.31 12.64 -13.63
C GLY A 283 -21.76 11.50 -14.49
N PHE A 284 -21.05 10.57 -13.86
CA PHE A 284 -20.48 9.40 -14.54
C PHE A 284 -21.51 8.28 -14.57
N GLU A 285 -22.13 8.04 -15.72
CA GLU A 285 -23.05 6.91 -15.89
C GLU A 285 -22.27 5.60 -15.88
N ILE A 286 -22.54 4.76 -14.88
CA ILE A 286 -21.90 3.46 -14.70
C ILE A 286 -22.90 2.33 -15.00
N ASN A 287 -22.47 1.42 -15.86
CA ASN A 287 -23.18 0.19 -16.17
C ASN A 287 -22.17 -0.92 -16.53
N GLY A 288 -22.44 -2.15 -16.08
CA GLY A 288 -21.67 -3.31 -16.52
C GLY A 288 -21.48 -4.33 -15.43
N VAL A 289 -20.43 -5.14 -15.61
CA VAL A 289 -20.10 -6.28 -14.76
C VAL A 289 -18.71 -6.09 -14.17
N ILE A 290 -18.61 -6.19 -12.85
CA ILE A 290 -17.37 -6.17 -12.10
C ILE A 290 -16.96 -7.62 -11.83
N THR A 291 -15.90 -8.08 -12.49
CA THR A 291 -15.33 -9.43 -12.33
C THR A 291 -14.00 -9.44 -11.56
N ASN A 292 -13.39 -8.27 -11.37
CA ASN A 292 -12.14 -8.06 -10.64
C ASN A 292 -12.32 -6.92 -9.62
N ASN A 293 -11.28 -6.62 -8.83
CA ASN A 293 -11.31 -5.48 -7.91
C ASN A 293 -11.47 -4.16 -8.67
N SER A 294 -12.48 -3.38 -8.28
CA SER A 294 -12.80 -2.06 -8.82
C SER A 294 -13.04 -1.09 -7.69
N ILE A 295 -12.69 0.17 -7.89
CA ILE A 295 -12.84 1.23 -6.89
C ILE A 295 -13.69 2.35 -7.49
N PHE A 296 -14.73 2.75 -6.76
CA PHE A 296 -15.45 3.99 -7.03
C PHE A 296 -14.88 5.07 -6.13
N HIS A 297 -14.01 5.89 -6.73
CA HIS A 297 -13.33 6.96 -6.01
C HIS A 297 -14.30 8.06 -5.59
N SER A 298 -14.06 8.64 -4.41
CA SER A 298 -14.77 9.85 -4.02
C SER A 298 -14.25 11.03 -4.85
N GLY A 299 -15.11 12.01 -5.16
CA GLY A 299 -14.66 13.07 -6.04
C GLY A 299 -15.66 14.14 -6.39
N ASP A 300 -15.51 14.60 -7.61
CA ASP A 300 -16.01 15.83 -8.20
C ASP A 300 -17.46 15.74 -8.73
N LEU A 301 -17.82 14.63 -9.37
CA LEU A 301 -19.16 14.38 -9.92
C LEU A 301 -19.73 13.05 -9.40
N PRO A 302 -21.06 12.93 -9.21
CA PRO A 302 -21.69 11.68 -8.79
C PRO A 302 -21.57 10.55 -9.82
N PHE A 303 -21.58 9.30 -9.34
CA PHE A 303 -21.80 8.12 -10.17
C PHE A 303 -23.30 7.90 -10.38
N ILE A 304 -23.74 7.77 -11.63
CA ILE A 304 -25.13 7.46 -11.98
C ILE A 304 -25.22 5.97 -12.30
N VAL A 305 -25.68 5.18 -11.34
CA VAL A 305 -25.72 3.72 -11.46
C VAL A 305 -27.01 3.29 -12.16
N SER A 306 -26.86 2.72 -13.36
CA SER A 306 -28.00 2.20 -14.13
C SER A 306 -28.23 0.71 -13.89
N HIS A 307 -27.18 -0.11 -14.01
CA HIS A 307 -27.24 -1.54 -13.70
C HIS A 307 -25.82 -2.01 -13.41
N LEU A 308 -25.61 -2.58 -12.23
CA LEU A 308 -24.30 -3.07 -11.81
C LEU A 308 -24.40 -4.50 -11.33
N ASN A 309 -23.52 -5.36 -11.82
CA ASN A 309 -23.40 -6.74 -11.37
C ASN A 309 -21.98 -7.00 -10.88
N ILE A 310 -21.81 -7.34 -9.61
CA ILE A 310 -20.53 -7.71 -9.01
C ILE A 310 -20.48 -9.23 -8.97
N GLU A 311 -19.74 -9.83 -9.90
CA GLU A 311 -19.65 -11.29 -10.03
C GLU A 311 -18.85 -11.92 -8.90
N ALA A 312 -19.01 -13.23 -8.71
CA ALA A 312 -18.21 -13.99 -7.75
C ALA A 312 -16.71 -13.84 -8.05
N GLY A 313 -15.93 -13.47 -7.02
CA GLY A 313 -14.50 -13.15 -7.14
C GLY A 313 -14.20 -11.67 -7.46
N GLY A 314 -15.19 -10.90 -7.90
CA GLY A 314 -15.09 -9.45 -8.03
C GLY A 314 -15.30 -8.73 -6.69
N THR A 315 -14.65 -7.58 -6.53
CA THR A 315 -14.86 -6.69 -5.37
C THR A 315 -15.09 -5.27 -5.86
N LEU A 316 -16.16 -4.63 -5.39
CA LEU A 316 -16.33 -3.19 -5.51
C LEU A 316 -16.04 -2.52 -4.16
N THR A 317 -15.07 -1.62 -4.15
CA THR A 317 -14.83 -0.71 -3.02
C THR A 317 -15.36 0.68 -3.35
N VAL A 318 -16.17 1.25 -2.49
CA VAL A 318 -16.69 2.62 -2.59
C VAL A 318 -15.99 3.47 -1.53
N GLU A 319 -15.28 4.51 -1.96
CA GLU A 319 -14.48 5.36 -1.06
C GLU A 319 -15.34 6.35 -0.25
N PRO A 320 -14.87 6.78 0.94
CA PRO A 320 -15.55 7.79 1.75
C PRO A 320 -15.88 9.07 0.99
N GLY A 321 -17.13 9.50 1.05
CA GLY A 321 -17.62 10.72 0.38
C GLY A 321 -18.10 10.50 -1.06
N ALA A 322 -18.01 9.29 -1.60
CA ALA A 322 -18.59 8.97 -2.91
C ALA A 322 -20.13 9.07 -2.90
N ILE A 323 -20.69 9.49 -4.04
CA ILE A 323 -22.14 9.67 -4.23
C ILE A 323 -22.61 8.78 -5.38
N LEU A 324 -23.47 7.82 -5.07
CA LEU A 324 -24.14 6.94 -6.02
C LEU A 324 -25.59 7.40 -6.19
N LYS A 325 -25.89 7.91 -7.38
CA LYS A 325 -27.22 8.30 -7.84
C LYS A 325 -27.81 7.13 -8.63
N MET A 326 -28.83 6.50 -8.07
CA MET A 326 -29.49 5.37 -8.70
C MET A 326 -30.45 5.86 -9.78
N ASN A 327 -30.32 5.32 -11.00
CA ASN A 327 -31.19 5.65 -12.13
C ASN A 327 -32.66 5.34 -11.79
N ASP A 328 -33.55 6.25 -12.15
CA ASP A 328 -34.96 6.23 -11.77
C ASP A 328 -35.89 5.51 -12.76
N TYR A 329 -35.33 4.95 -13.84
CA TYR A 329 -36.09 4.14 -14.76
C TYR A 329 -36.47 2.80 -14.11
N TYR A 330 -37.74 2.40 -14.24
CA TYR A 330 -38.33 1.30 -13.46
C TYR A 330 -37.59 -0.05 -13.60
N SER A 331 -36.87 -0.30 -14.70
CA SER A 331 -36.06 -1.51 -14.91
C SER A 331 -34.56 -1.28 -14.72
N SER A 332 -34.16 -0.20 -14.05
CA SER A 332 -32.78 0.22 -13.80
C SER A 332 -32.59 0.69 -12.35
N GLY A 333 -31.41 1.19 -12.02
CA GLY A 333 -31.06 1.64 -10.68
C GLY A 333 -30.93 0.46 -9.72
N ASN A 334 -30.23 -0.59 -10.13
CA ASN A 334 -29.98 -1.75 -9.29
C ASN A 334 -28.51 -2.15 -9.25
N ILE A 335 -28.13 -2.76 -8.14
CA ILE A 335 -26.83 -3.41 -7.93
C ILE A 335 -27.11 -4.87 -7.56
N VAL A 336 -26.46 -5.82 -8.21
CA VAL A 336 -26.52 -7.25 -7.87
C VAL A 336 -25.14 -7.68 -7.42
N VAL A 337 -25.03 -8.37 -6.29
CA VAL A 337 -23.76 -8.71 -5.65
C VAL A 337 -23.66 -10.21 -5.44
N TYR A 338 -22.82 -10.87 -6.23
CA TYR A 338 -22.37 -12.25 -6.03
C TYR A 338 -20.96 -12.32 -5.41
N GLY A 339 -20.16 -11.25 -5.57
CA GLY A 339 -18.82 -11.10 -4.99
C GLY A 339 -18.82 -10.27 -3.70
N ASN A 340 -17.98 -9.23 -3.64
CA ASN A 340 -17.84 -8.37 -2.47
C ASN A 340 -18.24 -6.91 -2.77
N LEU A 341 -18.94 -6.27 -1.85
CA LEU A 341 -19.23 -4.82 -1.88
C LEU A 341 -18.81 -4.17 -0.56
N ILE A 342 -17.78 -3.33 -0.60
CA ILE A 342 -17.22 -2.66 0.57
C ILE A 342 -17.49 -1.15 0.44
N ALA A 343 -18.30 -0.60 1.33
CA ALA A 343 -18.62 0.83 1.38
C ALA A 343 -18.40 1.33 2.81
N LYS A 344 -17.20 1.86 3.07
CA LYS A 344 -16.81 2.38 4.39
C LYS A 344 -16.56 3.88 4.31
N GLY A 345 -17.57 4.66 4.65
CA GLY A 345 -17.46 6.11 4.79
C GLY A 345 -16.87 6.53 6.14
N THR A 346 -16.88 7.83 6.39
CA THR A 346 -16.59 8.41 7.72
C THR A 346 -17.75 9.31 8.15
N PRO A 347 -17.85 9.70 9.42
CA PRO A 347 -18.86 10.66 9.87
C PRO A 347 -18.85 11.98 9.07
N GLU A 348 -17.66 12.44 8.66
CA GLU A 348 -17.43 13.65 7.87
C GLU A 348 -17.64 13.42 6.36
N LYS A 349 -17.34 12.22 5.88
CA LYS A 349 -17.39 11.82 4.47
C LYS A 349 -18.25 10.56 4.30
N LYS A 350 -19.53 10.71 4.56
CA LYS A 350 -20.52 9.63 4.37
C LYS A 350 -20.62 9.25 2.90
N ILE A 351 -20.88 7.97 2.65
CA ILE A 351 -21.21 7.47 1.31
C ILE A 351 -22.71 7.61 1.12
N TYR A 352 -23.15 8.18 0.00
CA TYR A 352 -24.58 8.38 -0.28
C TYR A 352 -25.04 7.47 -1.41
N ILE A 353 -26.09 6.69 -1.16
CA ILE A 353 -26.82 5.91 -2.17
C ILE A 353 -28.25 6.45 -2.21
N THR A 354 -28.58 7.23 -3.24
CA THR A 354 -29.83 7.99 -3.29
C THR A 354 -30.41 8.06 -4.71
N SER A 355 -31.59 8.66 -4.84
CA SER A 355 -32.28 8.86 -6.13
C SER A 355 -31.54 9.85 -7.02
N LEU A 356 -31.59 9.63 -8.34
CA LEU A 356 -31.15 10.61 -9.34
C LEU A 356 -31.80 11.99 -9.18
N ARG A 357 -33.01 12.06 -8.60
CA ARG A 357 -33.80 13.27 -8.35
C ARG A 357 -33.47 13.97 -7.02
N ASP A 358 -32.51 13.47 -6.25
CA ASP A 358 -32.20 14.01 -4.93
C ASP A 358 -31.16 15.13 -5.00
N ASP A 359 -31.59 16.35 -5.32
CA ASP A 359 -30.68 17.49 -5.50
C ASP A 359 -29.95 17.90 -4.23
N SER A 360 -30.44 17.48 -3.06
CA SER A 360 -29.82 17.78 -1.77
C SER A 360 -28.44 17.14 -1.58
N ILE A 361 -28.13 16.13 -2.38
CA ILE A 361 -26.86 15.38 -2.35
C ILE A 361 -26.24 15.42 -3.75
N GLY A 362 -25.05 15.98 -3.91
CA GLY A 362 -24.35 16.00 -5.21
C GLY A 362 -24.99 16.87 -6.30
N GLY A 363 -26.00 17.69 -5.97
CA GLY A 363 -26.65 18.64 -6.88
C GLY A 363 -27.62 18.00 -7.89
N ASP A 364 -28.14 18.84 -8.79
CA ASP A 364 -29.09 18.52 -9.89
C ASP A 364 -28.41 17.64 -10.95
N THR A 365 -28.35 16.35 -10.65
CA THR A 365 -27.65 15.34 -11.45
C THR A 365 -28.47 14.93 -12.68
N ASN A 366 -29.79 14.96 -12.61
CA ASN A 366 -30.70 14.73 -13.75
C ASN A 366 -30.78 15.93 -14.71
N GLY A 367 -30.37 17.13 -14.30
CA GLY A 367 -30.36 18.33 -15.13
C GLY A 367 -31.74 18.96 -15.34
N ASP A 368 -32.71 18.66 -14.47
CA ASP A 368 -34.06 19.20 -14.58
C ASP A 368 -34.35 20.38 -13.64
N GLY A 369 -33.34 20.87 -12.93
CA GLY A 369 -33.51 21.85 -11.85
C GLY A 369 -34.38 21.27 -10.74
N GLU A 370 -35.21 22.09 -10.12
CA GLU A 370 -36.09 21.67 -9.02
C GLU A 370 -37.41 21.01 -9.49
N ASN A 371 -37.45 20.48 -10.72
CA ASN A 371 -38.70 20.01 -11.33
C ASN A 371 -39.16 18.66 -10.74
N THR A 372 -38.25 17.86 -10.21
CA THR A 372 -38.54 16.58 -9.58
C THR A 372 -38.13 16.57 -8.10
N ILE A 373 -38.80 15.74 -7.29
CA ILE A 373 -38.54 15.63 -5.84
C ILE A 373 -38.29 14.15 -5.53
N PRO A 374 -37.29 13.81 -4.70
CA PRO A 374 -37.02 12.42 -4.36
C PRO A 374 -38.11 11.83 -3.47
N ALA A 375 -38.50 10.58 -3.73
CA ALA A 375 -39.56 9.86 -3.04
C ALA A 375 -39.22 8.37 -2.91
N PRO A 376 -39.76 7.66 -1.90
CA PRO A 376 -39.62 6.21 -1.80
C PRO A 376 -39.99 5.52 -3.11
N LYS A 377 -39.29 4.43 -3.46
CA LYS A 377 -39.47 3.69 -4.72
C LYS A 377 -38.99 4.43 -5.98
N ASN A 378 -38.13 5.44 -5.85
CA ASN A 378 -37.59 6.10 -7.03
C ASN A 378 -36.59 5.23 -7.80
N TRP A 379 -35.92 4.28 -7.14
CA TRP A 379 -35.01 3.32 -7.78
C TRP A 379 -35.29 1.91 -7.29
N ASN A 380 -34.71 0.92 -7.98
CA ASN A 380 -35.05 -0.49 -7.80
C ASN A 380 -34.62 -1.05 -6.44
N ALA A 381 -33.41 -1.63 -6.34
CA ALA A 381 -32.89 -2.23 -5.11
C ALA A 381 -31.41 -2.65 -5.26
N ILE A 382 -30.77 -2.94 -4.14
CA ILE A 382 -29.51 -3.68 -4.06
C ILE A 382 -29.83 -5.13 -3.69
N PHE A 383 -29.31 -6.09 -4.46
CA PHE A 383 -29.52 -7.52 -4.28
C PHE A 383 -28.22 -8.17 -3.83
N LEU A 384 -28.21 -8.72 -2.62
CA LEU A 384 -27.08 -9.45 -2.04
C LEU A 384 -27.36 -10.93 -2.21
N GLU A 385 -26.61 -11.58 -3.11
CA GLU A 385 -26.84 -12.96 -3.49
C GLU A 385 -26.05 -13.92 -2.59
N ASN A 386 -26.44 -15.19 -2.61
CA ASN A 386 -25.87 -16.20 -1.72
C ASN A 386 -24.33 -16.31 -1.87
N GLY A 387 -23.64 -16.20 -0.73
CA GLY A 387 -22.17 -16.26 -0.65
C GLY A 387 -21.45 -14.93 -0.90
N SER A 388 -22.17 -13.85 -1.17
CA SER A 388 -21.59 -12.51 -1.26
C SER A 388 -21.21 -11.96 0.14
N LYS A 389 -20.25 -11.04 0.19
CA LYS A 389 -19.87 -10.30 1.41
C LYS A 389 -20.07 -8.82 1.22
N VAL A 390 -20.77 -8.16 2.14
CA VAL A 390 -21.11 -6.75 2.04
C VAL A 390 -20.85 -6.05 3.36
N ASP A 391 -20.20 -4.89 3.31
CA ASP A 391 -19.83 -4.14 4.50
C ASP A 391 -20.15 -2.66 4.30
N PHE A 392 -21.14 -2.16 5.04
CA PHE A 392 -21.62 -0.78 5.02
C PHE A 392 -21.27 -0.09 6.33
N ASP A 393 -20.37 0.89 6.27
CA ASP A 393 -20.06 1.76 7.40
C ASP A 393 -20.24 3.23 7.00
N ASN A 394 -20.91 4.04 7.82
CA ASN A 394 -21.19 5.46 7.50
C ASN A 394 -21.88 5.66 6.13
N VAL A 395 -22.78 4.75 5.75
CA VAL A 395 -23.56 4.80 4.52
C VAL A 395 -24.93 5.44 4.76
N VAL A 396 -25.36 6.32 3.86
CA VAL A 396 -26.71 6.91 3.85
C VAL A 396 -27.46 6.37 2.63
N LEU A 397 -28.45 5.51 2.86
CA LEU A 397 -29.26 4.89 1.80
C LEU A 397 -30.71 5.38 1.85
N LYS A 398 -31.16 6.02 0.77
CA LYS A 398 -32.50 6.63 0.68
C LYS A 398 -33.25 6.30 -0.59
N TYR A 399 -34.58 6.37 -0.50
CA TYR A 399 -35.52 6.41 -1.63
C TYR A 399 -35.57 5.15 -2.53
N GLY A 400 -35.03 4.01 -2.07
CA GLY A 400 -35.07 2.75 -2.82
C GLY A 400 -36.40 1.99 -2.69
N GLY A 401 -36.49 0.80 -3.30
CA GLY A 401 -37.57 -0.15 -3.08
C GLY A 401 -38.71 -0.14 -4.11
N TYR A 402 -38.43 0.12 -5.39
CA TYR A 402 -39.47 0.03 -6.43
C TYR A 402 -39.98 -1.41 -6.67
N ASN A 403 -39.05 -2.38 -6.68
CA ASN A 403 -39.26 -3.80 -7.02
C ASN A 403 -39.85 -4.04 -8.43
N TYR A 404 -38.97 -4.09 -9.44
CA TYR A 404 -39.33 -4.52 -10.80
C TYR A 404 -39.24 -6.05 -11.01
N ASN A 405 -38.36 -6.74 -10.28
CA ASN A 405 -38.17 -8.18 -10.43
C ASN A 405 -39.29 -8.92 -9.69
N SER A 406 -40.38 -9.21 -10.41
CA SER A 406 -41.44 -10.15 -10.04
C SER A 406 -40.97 -11.61 -9.86
N GLU A 407 -39.68 -11.84 -9.57
CA GLU A 407 -39.02 -13.13 -9.68
C GLU A 407 -39.28 -14.09 -8.51
N TYR A 408 -39.60 -13.62 -7.28
CA TYR A 408 -39.72 -14.55 -6.16
C TYR A 408 -40.85 -14.29 -5.14
N LEU A 409 -41.22 -13.05 -4.87
CA LEU A 409 -42.38 -12.73 -4.02
C LEU A 409 -43.14 -11.54 -4.59
N LEU A 410 -44.29 -11.81 -5.20
CA LEU A 410 -45.21 -10.76 -5.65
C LEU A 410 -45.58 -9.87 -4.45
N GLY A 411 -45.17 -8.60 -4.48
CA GLY A 411 -45.62 -7.56 -3.55
C GLY A 411 -44.66 -7.17 -2.42
N VAL A 412 -43.47 -7.74 -2.31
CA VAL A 412 -42.47 -7.33 -1.29
C VAL A 412 -41.53 -6.29 -1.88
N ALA A 413 -41.59 -5.05 -1.41
CA ALA A 413 -40.68 -3.96 -1.80
C ALA A 413 -39.59 -3.79 -0.73
N ALA A 414 -38.32 -3.70 -1.13
CA ALA A 414 -37.22 -3.40 -0.22
C ALA A 414 -36.06 -2.66 -0.91
N ALA A 415 -35.32 -1.86 -0.16
CA ALA A 415 -34.13 -1.19 -0.68
C ALA A 415 -32.93 -2.14 -0.81
N ILE A 416 -32.79 -3.06 0.14
CA ILE A 416 -31.83 -4.17 0.12
C ILE A 416 -32.57 -5.50 0.24
N TYR A 417 -32.23 -6.44 -0.64
CA TYR A 417 -32.61 -7.85 -0.54
C TYR A 417 -31.38 -8.69 -0.20
N ASP A 418 -31.29 -9.19 1.01
CA ASP A 418 -30.30 -10.19 1.40
C ASP A 418 -30.83 -11.61 1.17
N ARG A 419 -30.21 -12.34 0.24
CA ARG A 419 -30.61 -13.68 -0.22
C ARG A 419 -29.59 -14.75 0.19
N GLY A 420 -28.70 -14.45 1.13
CA GLY A 420 -27.67 -15.39 1.60
C GLY A 420 -26.27 -14.78 1.74
N ALA A 421 -26.17 -13.48 1.93
CA ALA A 421 -24.90 -12.77 2.08
C ALA A 421 -24.41 -12.79 3.54
N GLU A 422 -23.13 -12.47 3.71
CA GLU A 422 -22.59 -11.96 4.97
C GLU A 422 -22.64 -10.43 4.91
N PHE A 423 -23.60 -9.81 5.59
CA PHE A 423 -23.86 -8.38 5.52
C PHE A 423 -23.59 -7.68 6.87
N SER A 424 -22.63 -6.77 6.88
CA SER A 424 -22.31 -5.92 8.04
C SER A 424 -22.80 -4.49 7.79
N VAL A 425 -23.40 -3.89 8.82
CA VAL A 425 -23.85 -2.50 8.82
C VAL A 425 -23.43 -1.83 10.12
N SER A 426 -22.68 -0.74 10.04
CA SER A 426 -22.31 0.12 11.16
C SER A 426 -22.51 1.59 10.82
N ASN A 427 -22.81 2.43 11.82
CA ASN A 427 -22.84 3.90 11.70
C ASN A 427 -23.67 4.45 10.51
N SER A 428 -24.65 3.69 10.02
CA SER A 428 -25.30 3.93 8.73
C SER A 428 -26.75 4.36 8.91
N LEU A 429 -27.28 5.14 7.96
CA LEU A 429 -28.65 5.65 7.95
C LEU A 429 -29.44 5.09 6.77
N PHE A 430 -30.54 4.40 7.08
CA PHE A 430 -31.55 3.96 6.12
C PHE A 430 -32.81 4.79 6.31
N GLU A 431 -33.17 5.60 5.32
CA GLU A 431 -34.25 6.56 5.46
C GLU A 431 -35.17 6.62 4.24
N ARG A 432 -36.50 6.72 4.45
CA ARG A 432 -37.48 6.98 3.37
C ARG A 432 -37.42 5.97 2.22
N ASN A 433 -37.17 4.70 2.54
CA ASN A 433 -37.21 3.61 1.59
C ASN A 433 -38.65 3.07 1.42
N GLY A 434 -38.96 2.55 0.24
CA GLY A 434 -40.24 1.94 -0.04
C GLY A 434 -40.30 0.49 0.44
N GLY A 435 -41.26 0.17 1.29
CA GLY A 435 -41.34 -1.15 1.94
C GLY A 435 -40.27 -1.31 3.01
N ALA A 436 -39.49 -2.39 2.98
CA ALA A 436 -38.42 -2.62 3.95
C ALA A 436 -37.12 -1.88 3.59
N ALA A 437 -36.38 -1.37 4.58
CA ALA A 437 -35.00 -0.97 4.32
C ALA A 437 -34.15 -2.20 3.98
N ILE A 438 -34.25 -3.26 4.80
CA ILE A 438 -33.61 -4.55 4.57
C ILE A 438 -34.68 -5.65 4.60
N TYR A 439 -34.74 -6.44 3.54
CA TYR A 439 -35.46 -7.70 3.48
C TYR A 439 -34.47 -8.86 3.44
N GLN A 440 -34.51 -9.77 4.40
CA GLN A 440 -33.59 -10.91 4.49
C GLN A 440 -34.32 -12.26 4.34
N ASP A 441 -33.89 -13.07 3.37
CA ASP A 441 -34.41 -14.41 3.11
C ASP A 441 -33.49 -15.51 3.67
N ALA A 442 -32.18 -15.29 3.65
CA ALA A 442 -31.13 -16.16 4.16
C ALA A 442 -29.86 -15.34 4.47
N GLY A 443 -28.79 -15.99 4.98
CA GLY A 443 -27.51 -15.33 5.24
C GLY A 443 -27.36 -14.87 6.68
N THR A 444 -26.42 -13.95 6.91
CA THR A 444 -26.12 -13.37 8.22
C THR A 444 -26.03 -11.85 8.10
N THR A 445 -26.86 -11.13 8.85
CA THR A 445 -26.79 -9.66 8.94
C THR A 445 -26.43 -9.20 10.35
N THR A 446 -25.40 -8.38 10.47
CA THR A 446 -24.99 -7.74 11.74
C THR A 446 -25.13 -6.23 11.62
N ILE A 447 -25.86 -5.61 12.54
CA ILE A 447 -26.15 -4.18 12.53
C ILE A 447 -25.73 -3.57 13.87
N SER A 448 -24.93 -2.52 13.85
CA SER A 448 -24.53 -1.76 15.04
C SER A 448 -24.56 -0.25 14.80
N HIS A 449 -24.80 0.55 15.84
CA HIS A 449 -24.67 2.02 15.79
C HIS A 449 -25.39 2.71 14.63
N SER A 450 -26.48 2.12 14.12
CA SER A 450 -27.11 2.55 12.86
C SER A 450 -28.52 3.09 13.08
N GLU A 451 -29.06 3.77 12.07
CA GLU A 451 -30.37 4.39 12.10
C GLU A 451 -31.29 3.83 11.01
N PHE A 452 -32.50 3.41 11.40
CA PHE A 452 -33.57 2.96 10.51
C PHE A 452 -34.81 3.80 10.76
N ALA A 453 -35.06 4.77 9.88
CA ALA A 453 -36.02 5.84 10.15
C ALA A 453 -36.92 6.23 8.97
N ASN A 454 -38.11 6.74 9.30
CA ASN A 454 -39.06 7.33 8.35
C ASN A 454 -39.38 6.39 7.16
N GLY A 455 -39.35 5.08 7.37
CA GLY A 455 -39.68 4.03 6.40
C GLY A 455 -41.05 3.40 6.65
N ASP A 456 -41.38 2.38 5.86
CA ASP A 456 -42.50 1.48 6.17
C ASP A 456 -42.02 0.39 7.14
N TYR A 457 -41.10 -0.47 6.69
CA TYR A 457 -40.46 -1.47 7.54
C TYR A 457 -38.98 -1.12 7.71
N GLY A 458 -38.45 -1.24 8.93
CA GLY A 458 -37.00 -1.20 9.14
C GLY A 458 -36.37 -2.46 8.57
N ILE A 459 -36.58 -3.59 9.25
CA ILE A 459 -36.04 -4.89 8.86
C ILE A 459 -37.18 -5.91 8.77
N TRP A 460 -37.21 -6.64 7.65
CA TRP A 460 -38.12 -7.78 7.44
C TRP A 460 -37.28 -9.04 7.22
N SER A 461 -37.31 -9.95 8.18
CA SER A 461 -36.64 -11.25 8.07
C SER A 461 -37.63 -12.38 7.79
N ARG A 462 -37.31 -13.23 6.82
CA ARG A 462 -37.95 -14.51 6.52
C ARG A 462 -37.07 -15.71 6.88
N GLY A 463 -35.76 -15.51 6.98
CA GLY A 463 -34.75 -16.50 7.32
C GLY A 463 -33.35 -15.88 7.50
N GLY A 464 -32.36 -16.74 7.75
CA GLY A 464 -31.00 -16.31 8.12
C GLY A 464 -30.90 -15.75 9.54
N ASP A 465 -29.68 -15.43 9.96
CA ASP A 465 -29.39 -14.89 11.28
C ASP A 465 -29.31 -13.36 11.21
N ILE A 466 -29.89 -12.66 12.19
CA ILE A 466 -29.82 -11.20 12.30
C ILE A 466 -29.50 -10.82 13.74
N THR A 467 -28.47 -9.98 13.91
CA THR A 467 -28.16 -9.32 15.17
C THR A 467 -28.16 -7.81 14.98
N ILE A 468 -28.77 -7.09 15.92
CA ILE A 468 -28.89 -5.63 15.92
C ILE A 468 -28.54 -5.13 17.32
N SER A 469 -27.63 -4.19 17.44
CA SER A 469 -27.27 -3.58 18.73
C SER A 469 -26.93 -2.10 18.59
N GLN A 470 -27.03 -1.35 19.70
CA GLN A 470 -26.63 0.07 19.80
C GLN A 470 -27.23 1.00 18.72
N SER A 471 -28.36 0.63 18.13
CA SER A 471 -28.95 1.30 16.97
C SER A 471 -30.25 2.02 17.32
N ASN A 472 -30.64 2.98 16.48
CA ASN A 472 -31.88 3.76 16.59
C ASN A 472 -32.88 3.31 15.51
N ILE A 473 -34.02 2.78 15.92
CA ILE A 473 -35.09 2.35 15.00
C ILE A 473 -36.37 3.11 15.37
N TYR A 474 -36.79 4.06 14.55
CA TYR A 474 -37.85 5.00 14.93
C TYR A 474 -38.62 5.57 13.74
N ASN A 475 -39.85 6.03 13.98
CA ASN A 475 -40.72 6.65 12.97
C ASN A 475 -40.99 5.76 11.75
N ASN A 476 -40.94 4.44 11.91
CA ASN A 476 -41.38 3.51 10.87
C ASN A 476 -42.91 3.35 10.95
N THR A 477 -43.57 3.47 9.81
CA THR A 477 -45.05 3.44 9.75
C THR A 477 -45.62 2.02 9.86
N GLY A 478 -44.82 1.01 9.51
CA GLY A 478 -45.08 -0.42 9.66
C GLY A 478 -44.33 -1.02 10.86
N TRP A 479 -43.47 -2.00 10.62
CA TRP A 479 -42.72 -2.70 11.67
C TRP A 479 -41.26 -2.22 11.71
N ALA A 480 -40.74 -1.93 12.91
CA ALA A 480 -39.31 -1.72 13.10
C ALA A 480 -38.53 -2.99 12.75
N VAL A 481 -38.93 -4.10 13.36
CA VAL A 481 -38.39 -5.43 13.06
C VAL A 481 -39.54 -6.42 12.93
N TYR A 482 -39.69 -7.00 11.75
CA TYR A 482 -40.68 -8.03 11.44
C TYR A 482 -39.97 -9.36 11.14
N ASN A 483 -40.16 -10.33 12.02
CA ASN A 483 -39.68 -11.70 11.90
C ASN A 483 -40.82 -12.63 11.46
N GLU A 484 -40.75 -13.08 10.20
CA GLU A 484 -41.67 -14.03 9.58
C GLU A 484 -41.16 -15.49 9.64
N SER A 485 -39.97 -15.72 10.21
CA SER A 485 -39.44 -17.08 10.35
C SER A 485 -40.32 -17.95 11.27
N GLY A 486 -40.34 -19.26 11.04
CA GLY A 486 -41.16 -20.18 11.84
C GLY A 486 -42.68 -20.10 11.62
N ARG A 487 -43.20 -19.14 10.82
CA ARG A 487 -44.64 -19.07 10.51
C ARG A 487 -45.04 -20.14 9.49
N ASP A 488 -46.12 -20.85 9.82
CA ASP A 488 -46.83 -21.71 8.87
C ASP A 488 -47.68 -20.84 7.94
N LEU A 489 -47.27 -20.72 6.68
CA LEU A 489 -48.01 -19.96 5.67
C LEU A 489 -49.19 -20.74 5.07
N GLY A 490 -49.51 -21.93 5.59
CA GLY A 490 -50.63 -22.75 5.13
C GLY A 490 -50.33 -23.53 3.84
N TRP A 491 -49.07 -23.55 3.39
CA TRP A 491 -48.61 -24.33 2.24
C TRP A 491 -47.82 -25.55 2.71
N TRP A 492 -48.34 -26.74 2.39
CA TRP A 492 -47.80 -28.10 2.56
C TRP A 492 -46.33 -28.38 2.19
N TRP A 493 -45.58 -27.45 1.57
CA TRP A 493 -44.15 -27.62 1.26
C TRP A 493 -43.26 -26.52 1.86
N GLU A 494 -43.81 -25.58 2.62
CA GLU A 494 -43.07 -24.44 3.13
C GLU A 494 -43.20 -24.32 4.66
N THR A 495 -42.40 -25.10 5.38
CA THR A 495 -42.13 -24.89 6.81
C THR A 495 -40.77 -24.23 6.96
N ARG A 496 -40.74 -22.98 7.40
CA ARG A 496 -39.49 -22.24 7.62
C ARG A 496 -38.97 -22.53 9.02
N PRO A 497 -37.66 -22.76 9.22
CA PRO A 497 -37.10 -22.87 10.55
C PRO A 497 -37.35 -21.57 11.32
N LEU A 498 -37.73 -21.70 12.58
CA LEU A 498 -37.86 -20.54 13.47
C LEU A 498 -36.46 -20.00 13.77
N GLN A 499 -36.27 -18.70 13.54
CA GLN A 499 -35.08 -17.96 13.92
C GLN A 499 -35.44 -16.89 14.94
N ILE A 500 -34.53 -16.63 15.88
CA ILE A 500 -34.68 -15.57 16.86
C ILE A 500 -33.78 -14.43 16.42
N ILE A 501 -34.35 -13.23 16.25
CA ILE A 501 -33.56 -12.03 15.97
C ILE A 501 -33.12 -11.45 17.31
N ASP A 502 -31.82 -11.28 17.50
CA ASP A 502 -31.28 -10.57 18.66
C ASP A 502 -31.21 -9.07 18.36
N ALA A 503 -32.09 -8.29 18.98
CA ALA A 503 -32.19 -6.84 18.83
C ALA A 503 -32.09 -6.13 20.19
N ARG A 504 -31.32 -6.67 21.12
CA ARG A 504 -31.09 -6.06 22.44
C ARG A 504 -30.19 -4.82 22.31
N ASN A 505 -30.29 -3.92 23.29
CA ASN A 505 -29.53 -2.68 23.38
C ASN A 505 -29.78 -1.69 22.22
N ASN A 506 -30.99 -1.64 21.68
CA ASN A 506 -31.40 -0.65 20.69
C ASN A 506 -32.42 0.35 21.27
N TRP A 507 -32.50 1.54 20.68
CA TRP A 507 -33.57 2.51 20.95
C TRP A 507 -34.67 2.39 19.90
N TRP A 508 -35.92 2.42 20.35
CA TRP A 508 -37.09 2.07 19.54
C TRP A 508 -38.01 3.26 19.25
N GLY A 509 -37.49 4.49 19.29
CA GLY A 509 -38.29 5.71 19.16
C GLY A 509 -39.00 6.14 20.45
N SER A 510 -38.88 5.37 21.54
CA SER A 510 -39.47 5.70 22.84
C SER A 510 -38.65 5.17 24.01
N SER A 511 -38.68 5.90 25.13
CA SER A 511 -37.98 5.56 26.37
C SER A 511 -38.53 4.34 27.09
N ASP A 512 -39.77 3.93 26.78
CA ASP A 512 -40.42 2.74 27.35
C ASP A 512 -40.30 1.49 26.46
N GLY A 513 -39.49 1.56 25.40
CA GLY A 513 -39.16 0.44 24.53
C GLY A 513 -40.13 0.24 23.35
N PRO A 514 -39.95 -0.84 22.57
CA PRO A 514 -40.74 -1.08 21.38
C PRO A 514 -42.17 -1.51 21.71
N LYS A 515 -43.05 -1.31 20.74
CA LYS A 515 -44.42 -1.81 20.77
C LYS A 515 -44.52 -3.28 20.36
N ASP A 516 -44.37 -4.17 21.33
CA ASP A 516 -44.54 -5.61 21.13
C ASP A 516 -46.02 -6.01 21.16
N ILE A 517 -46.60 -6.21 19.98
CA ILE A 517 -48.01 -6.59 19.82
C ILE A 517 -48.24 -8.12 19.85
N SER A 518 -47.19 -8.93 20.02
CA SER A 518 -47.32 -10.39 20.17
C SER A 518 -47.80 -10.80 21.56
N THR A 519 -47.74 -9.88 22.52
CA THR A 519 -48.18 -10.09 23.91
C THR A 519 -49.65 -9.68 24.11
N THR A 520 -50.30 -10.25 25.13
CA THR A 520 -51.72 -9.96 25.43
C THR A 520 -51.98 -8.52 25.89
N THR A 521 -50.93 -7.78 26.27
CA THR A 521 -50.96 -6.35 26.57
C THR A 521 -49.72 -5.73 25.92
N PRO A 522 -49.88 -4.94 24.83
CA PRO A 522 -48.73 -4.33 24.16
C PRO A 522 -47.79 -3.62 25.13
N THR A 523 -46.49 -3.87 24.99
CA THR A 523 -45.45 -3.17 25.78
C THR A 523 -45.07 -1.86 25.11
N GLY A 524 -44.57 -0.87 25.86
CA GLY A 524 -43.96 0.34 25.30
C GLY A 524 -44.85 1.18 24.37
N THR A 525 -44.28 2.26 23.84
CA THR A 525 -44.92 3.15 22.87
C THR A 525 -44.06 3.43 21.63
N GLY A 526 -42.88 2.83 21.54
CA GLY A 526 -42.01 2.90 20.38
C GLY A 526 -42.52 2.15 19.15
N ASP A 527 -41.67 2.01 18.14
CA ASP A 527 -41.98 1.29 16.89
C ASP A 527 -42.29 -0.19 17.15
N ILE A 528 -43.06 -0.78 16.24
CA ILE A 528 -43.66 -2.12 16.42
C ILE A 528 -42.64 -3.23 16.16
N VAL A 529 -42.57 -4.22 17.04
CA VAL A 529 -41.80 -5.46 16.85
C VAL A 529 -42.69 -6.70 16.86
N SER A 530 -42.34 -7.69 16.03
CA SER A 530 -43.06 -8.96 15.96
C SER A 530 -42.66 -9.92 17.09
N GLU A 531 -43.33 -11.08 17.13
CA GLU A 531 -42.86 -12.23 17.90
C GLU A 531 -41.43 -12.64 17.49
N ASN A 532 -40.72 -13.32 18.40
CA ASN A 532 -39.36 -13.87 18.17
C ASN A 532 -38.29 -12.82 17.86
N VAL A 533 -38.44 -11.62 18.42
CA VAL A 533 -37.42 -10.56 18.47
C VAL A 533 -37.03 -10.35 19.93
N LEU A 534 -35.75 -10.54 20.26
CA LEU A 534 -35.23 -10.24 21.61
C LEU A 534 -34.86 -8.77 21.66
N TYR A 535 -35.60 -7.96 22.42
CA TYR A 535 -35.36 -6.51 22.52
C TYR A 535 -35.05 -6.04 23.94
N LYS A 536 -34.90 -6.96 24.92
CA LYS A 536 -34.58 -6.62 26.32
C LYS A 536 -33.19 -7.10 26.72
N PRO A 537 -32.33 -6.24 27.30
CA PRO A 537 -32.55 -4.81 27.57
C PRO A 537 -32.68 -3.96 26.29
N PHE A 538 -33.33 -2.80 26.38
CA PHE A 538 -33.39 -1.76 25.33
C PHE A 538 -32.89 -0.44 25.89
N LEU A 539 -32.48 0.48 25.00
CA LEU A 539 -32.06 1.83 25.36
C LEU A 539 -33.28 2.71 25.66
N THR A 540 -33.19 3.53 26.70
CA THR A 540 -34.28 4.44 27.11
C THR A 540 -34.16 5.84 26.50
N GLU A 541 -33.05 6.12 25.82
CA GLU A 541 -32.80 7.32 25.03
C GLU A 541 -32.17 6.87 23.70
N PRO A 542 -32.23 7.69 22.64
CA PRO A 542 -31.51 7.39 21.41
C PRO A 542 -30.06 7.04 21.71
N SER A 543 -29.55 5.99 21.07
CA SER A 543 -28.11 5.81 20.88
C SER A 543 -27.59 7.12 20.29
N GLY A 544 -26.61 7.75 20.95
CA GLY A 544 -26.25 9.16 20.73
C GLY A 544 -26.13 9.50 19.24
N SER A 545 -26.99 10.40 18.75
CA SER A 545 -26.93 10.94 17.38
C SER A 545 -25.90 12.09 17.23
N GLU A 546 -25.00 12.22 18.19
CA GLU A 546 -23.65 12.73 17.99
C GLU A 546 -22.75 11.66 18.61
N PRO A 547 -21.61 11.29 17.98
CA PRO A 547 -20.58 10.65 18.77
C PRO A 547 -20.35 11.60 19.95
N GLN A 548 -20.69 11.17 21.17
CA GLN A 548 -19.86 11.61 22.28
C GLN A 548 -18.46 11.25 21.80
N PRO A 549 -17.49 12.18 21.77
CA PRO A 549 -16.12 11.80 21.47
C PRO A 549 -15.87 10.57 22.32
N GLN A 550 -15.65 9.42 21.67
CA GLN A 550 -15.14 8.27 22.38
C GLN A 550 -13.94 8.84 23.11
N SER A 551 -13.98 8.78 24.43
CA SER A 551 -12.90 9.37 25.21
C SER A 551 -11.71 8.47 24.94
N ILE A 552 -10.83 8.92 24.05
CA ILE A 552 -9.70 8.11 23.58
C ILE A 552 -8.87 7.77 24.82
N ASN A 553 -8.46 6.52 24.98
CA ASN A 553 -7.57 6.14 26.07
C ASN A 553 -6.11 6.32 25.63
N PRO A 554 -5.17 6.56 26.57
CA PRO A 554 -3.76 6.49 26.24
C PRO A 554 -3.39 5.08 25.74
N VAL A 555 -2.62 5.01 24.66
CA VAL A 555 -2.24 3.79 23.94
C VAL A 555 -0.86 3.32 24.36
N ILE A 556 -0.72 2.01 24.59
CA ILE A 556 0.55 1.33 24.84
C ILE A 556 0.88 0.41 23.66
N ILE A 557 2.03 0.64 23.02
CA ILE A 557 2.58 -0.24 21.98
C ILE A 557 3.51 -1.27 22.64
N ILE A 558 3.17 -2.56 22.51
CA ILE A 558 3.94 -3.67 23.05
C ILE A 558 4.61 -4.44 21.90
N PRO A 559 5.95 -4.41 21.81
CA PRO A 559 6.67 -5.07 20.75
C PRO A 559 6.71 -6.60 20.92
N GLY A 560 7.06 -7.30 19.85
CA GLY A 560 7.42 -8.72 19.86
C GLY A 560 8.87 -8.99 20.25
N ILE A 561 9.29 -10.25 20.07
CA ILE A 561 10.68 -10.67 20.23
C ILE A 561 11.61 -9.80 19.36
N MET A 562 12.76 -9.40 19.91
CA MET A 562 13.72 -8.48 19.28
C MET A 562 13.23 -7.05 19.02
N GLY A 563 11.98 -6.70 19.38
CA GLY A 563 11.47 -5.33 19.24
C GLY A 563 11.90 -4.39 20.38
N SER A 564 12.99 -4.69 21.09
CA SER A 564 13.60 -3.79 22.07
C SER A 564 15.12 -4.02 22.14
N ALA A 565 15.86 -2.93 22.34
CA ALA A 565 17.31 -2.94 22.45
C ALA A 565 17.79 -1.94 23.51
N TYR A 566 18.96 -2.19 24.11
CA TYR A 566 19.58 -1.27 25.05
C TYR A 566 20.33 -0.15 24.31
N LYS A 567 20.08 1.09 24.72
CA LYS A 567 20.79 2.30 24.32
C LYS A 567 21.33 2.97 25.58
N ASN A 568 22.65 2.95 25.77
CA ASN A 568 23.32 3.46 26.99
C ASN A 568 22.70 2.92 28.30
N GLY A 569 22.33 1.63 28.33
CA GLY A 569 21.73 0.97 29.49
C GLY A 569 20.22 1.16 29.66
N GLU A 570 19.55 1.92 28.79
CA GLU A 570 18.09 2.07 28.78
C GLU A 570 17.45 1.30 27.62
N LEU A 571 16.33 0.64 27.86
CA LEU A 571 15.59 -0.07 26.81
C LEU A 571 14.82 0.91 25.93
N VAL A 572 15.00 0.80 24.63
CA VAL A 572 14.25 1.55 23.60
C VAL A 572 13.51 0.58 22.69
N ILE A 573 12.36 1.03 22.15
CA ILE A 573 11.53 0.21 21.27
C ILE A 573 12.16 0.14 19.88
N ASP A 574 12.40 -1.09 19.44
CA ASP A 574 12.78 -1.51 18.10
C ASP A 574 13.64 -0.55 17.24
N PRO A 575 14.83 -0.14 17.72
CA PRO A 575 15.67 0.76 16.95
C PRO A 575 16.48 0.03 15.84
N ILE A 576 16.29 -1.29 15.67
CA ILE A 576 17.05 -2.09 14.71
C ILE A 576 16.18 -2.45 13.50
N LEU A 577 14.95 -2.91 13.71
CA LEU A 577 14.06 -3.34 12.63
C LEU A 577 13.07 -2.24 12.21
N HIS A 578 12.84 -1.24 13.06
CA HIS A 578 11.89 -0.15 12.80
C HIS A 578 10.47 -0.64 12.45
N THR A 579 10.09 -1.81 12.96
CA THR A 579 8.80 -2.50 12.71
C THR A 579 7.61 -1.62 13.10
N TYR A 580 7.76 -0.78 14.14
CA TYR A 580 6.69 0.03 14.71
C TYR A 580 6.72 1.49 14.28
N ASP A 581 7.72 1.93 13.52
CA ASP A 581 7.88 3.34 13.18
C ASP A 581 6.72 3.87 12.35
N ASP A 582 6.26 3.10 11.36
CA ASP A 582 5.10 3.47 10.52
C ASP A 582 3.82 3.56 11.35
N LEU A 583 3.63 2.65 12.31
CA LEU A 583 2.48 2.67 13.22
C LEU A 583 2.53 3.91 14.12
N ILE A 584 3.66 4.13 14.80
CA ILE A 584 3.84 5.27 15.71
C ILE A 584 3.69 6.59 14.95
N ALA A 585 4.34 6.73 13.79
CA ALA A 585 4.25 7.92 12.97
C ALA A 585 2.83 8.15 12.43
N THR A 586 2.11 7.08 12.09
CA THR A 586 0.69 7.17 11.71
C THR A 586 -0.17 7.63 12.89
N LEU A 587 0.01 7.07 14.10
CA LEU A 587 -0.73 7.53 15.27
C LEU A 587 -0.42 9.01 15.59
N GLU A 588 0.85 9.42 15.53
CA GLU A 588 1.27 10.81 15.75
C GLU A 588 0.69 11.77 14.70
N ALA A 589 0.72 11.37 13.42
CA ALA A 589 0.12 12.15 12.34
C ALA A 589 -1.39 12.36 12.50
N ASN A 590 -2.05 11.49 13.26
CA ASN A 590 -3.49 11.54 13.54
C ASN A 590 -3.82 12.00 14.97
N GLY A 591 -2.89 12.69 15.64
CA GLY A 591 -3.18 13.47 16.84
C GLY A 591 -2.77 12.83 18.16
N TYR A 592 -2.19 11.62 18.15
CA TYR A 592 -1.49 11.12 19.33
C TYR A 592 -0.17 11.88 19.55
N GLU A 593 0.24 12.01 20.80
CA GLU A 593 1.48 12.62 21.24
C GLU A 593 2.30 11.64 22.10
N LYS A 594 3.50 11.33 21.61
CA LYS A 594 4.44 10.46 22.33
C LYS A 594 4.72 10.95 23.75
N ASN A 595 4.71 10.02 24.69
CA ASN A 595 4.87 10.24 26.14
C ASN A 595 3.75 11.05 26.82
N LYS A 596 2.61 11.29 26.14
CA LYS A 596 1.42 11.88 26.76
C LYS A 596 0.21 10.97 26.69
N ASP A 597 -0.08 10.46 25.50
CA ASP A 597 -1.16 9.52 25.22
C ASP A 597 -0.71 8.37 24.31
N LEU A 598 0.52 8.39 23.79
CA LEU A 598 1.13 7.29 23.06
C LEU A 598 2.44 6.86 23.72
N PHE A 599 2.49 5.62 24.19
CA PHE A 599 3.58 5.11 25.00
C PHE A 599 4.14 3.80 24.46
N PRO A 600 5.44 3.74 24.12
CA PRO A 600 6.08 2.47 23.88
C PRO A 600 6.32 1.73 25.21
N PHE A 601 6.26 0.40 25.17
CA PHE A 601 6.64 -0.46 26.28
C PHE A 601 7.76 -1.41 25.86
N PRO A 602 9.01 -0.90 25.73
CA PRO A 602 10.15 -1.77 25.47
C PRO A 602 10.46 -2.61 26.71
N TYR A 603 10.87 -3.86 26.50
CA TYR A 603 11.13 -4.80 27.59
C TYR A 603 12.25 -5.78 27.28
N GLU A 604 12.74 -6.45 28.32
CA GLU A 604 13.74 -7.50 28.22
C GLU A 604 13.09 -8.78 27.64
N TRP A 605 13.08 -8.89 26.31
CA TRP A 605 12.35 -9.92 25.58
C TRP A 605 12.94 -11.33 25.73
N ARG A 606 14.11 -11.49 26.37
CA ARG A 606 14.68 -12.82 26.69
C ARG A 606 14.06 -13.41 27.96
N ASP A 607 13.48 -12.58 28.83
CA ASP A 607 12.87 -13.00 30.09
C ASP A 607 11.46 -13.58 29.87
N SER A 608 10.92 -14.24 30.90
CA SER A 608 9.55 -14.79 30.88
C SER A 608 8.49 -13.71 30.69
N ASN A 609 7.49 -13.99 29.84
CA ASN A 609 6.32 -13.16 29.63
C ASN A 609 5.51 -12.95 30.92
N VAL A 610 5.62 -13.84 31.91
CA VAL A 610 5.02 -13.67 33.25
C VAL A 610 5.69 -12.54 34.02
N ILE A 611 7.01 -12.41 33.93
CA ILE A 611 7.76 -11.31 34.55
C ILE A 611 7.39 -10.00 33.84
N THR A 612 7.42 -10.01 32.50
CA THR A 612 7.10 -8.85 31.68
C THR A 612 5.66 -8.36 31.90
N ALA A 613 4.69 -9.25 32.10
CA ALA A 613 3.31 -8.86 32.40
C ALA A 613 3.18 -8.07 33.73
N ASN A 614 4.06 -8.33 34.71
CA ASN A 614 4.11 -7.50 35.92
C ASN A 614 4.73 -6.12 35.65
N LEU A 615 5.72 -6.05 34.76
CA LEU A 615 6.27 -4.77 34.31
C LEU A 615 5.23 -3.97 33.51
N LEU A 616 4.39 -4.64 32.72
CA LEU A 616 3.28 -4.01 31.99
C LEU A 616 2.28 -3.39 32.96
N LYS A 617 1.93 -4.07 34.06
CA LYS A 617 1.08 -3.50 35.12
C LYS A 617 1.65 -2.19 35.66
N ASP A 618 2.94 -2.16 35.97
CA ASP A 618 3.60 -0.95 36.48
C ASP A 618 3.63 0.15 35.40
N LYS A 619 3.85 -0.21 34.13
CA LYS A 619 3.79 0.72 33.00
C LYS A 619 2.39 1.30 32.81
N ILE A 620 1.33 0.50 32.92
CA ILE A 620 -0.06 0.98 32.83
C ILE A 620 -0.34 2.00 33.93
N ALA A 621 0.15 1.77 35.15
CA ALA A 621 0.01 2.74 36.24
C ALA A 621 0.77 4.05 35.95
N GLU A 622 1.99 3.96 35.40
CA GLU A 622 2.79 5.11 34.95
C GLU A 622 2.09 5.90 33.84
N VAL A 623 1.53 5.21 32.85
CA VAL A 623 0.82 5.80 31.70
C VAL A 623 -0.43 6.54 32.15
N LYS A 624 -1.28 5.91 32.97
CA LYS A 624 -2.48 6.58 33.52
C LYS A 624 -2.13 7.83 34.33
N ALA A 625 -1.04 7.78 35.11
CA ALA A 625 -0.56 8.93 35.87
C ALA A 625 -0.02 10.05 34.95
N SER A 626 0.75 9.70 33.92
CA SER A 626 1.34 10.64 32.96
C SER A 626 0.27 11.32 32.10
N CYS A 627 -0.68 10.53 31.57
CA CYS A 627 -1.87 11.01 30.86
C CYS A 627 -2.67 11.99 31.72
N SER A 628 -2.97 11.60 32.97
CA SER A 628 -3.73 12.46 33.90
C SER A 628 -3.00 13.77 34.20
N ALA A 629 -1.66 13.76 34.26
CA ALA A 629 -0.84 14.94 34.47
C ALA A 629 -0.76 15.86 33.23
N ALA A 630 -0.83 15.28 32.03
CA ALA A 630 -0.82 16.03 30.77
C ALA A 630 -2.11 16.84 30.54
N ALA A 631 -3.22 16.46 31.20
CA ALA A 631 -4.51 17.16 31.15
C ALA A 631 -5.01 17.43 29.70
N LEU A 632 -4.86 16.43 28.84
CA LEU A 632 -5.32 16.49 27.45
C LEU A 632 -6.85 16.54 27.40
N ALA A 633 -7.39 17.34 26.48
CA ALA A 633 -8.82 17.35 26.22
C ALA A 633 -9.21 16.05 25.50
N ASP A 634 -10.42 15.55 25.78
CA ASP A 634 -11.04 14.43 25.06
C ASP A 634 -10.32 13.06 25.21
N ILE A 635 -9.49 12.90 26.25
CA ILE A 635 -8.82 11.64 26.60
C ILE A 635 -9.24 11.14 27.99
N ASP A 636 -9.62 9.86 28.10
CA ASP A 636 -9.89 9.22 29.40
C ASP A 636 -8.65 8.48 29.89
N CYS A 637 -8.02 9.02 30.94
CA CYS A 637 -6.85 8.40 31.56
C CYS A 637 -7.19 7.33 32.61
N SER A 638 -8.46 6.92 32.75
CA SER A 638 -8.89 5.90 33.72
C SER A 638 -8.46 4.48 33.32
N LYS A 639 -8.32 4.24 32.02
CA LYS A 639 -7.86 3.01 31.39
C LYS A 639 -6.81 3.30 30.31
N VAL A 640 -6.27 2.25 29.71
CA VAL A 640 -5.37 2.32 28.55
C VAL A 640 -5.89 1.43 27.42
N ASP A 641 -5.48 1.72 26.20
CA ASP A 641 -5.59 0.81 25.07
C ASP A 641 -4.24 0.16 24.79
N ILE A 642 -4.26 -1.09 24.32
CA ILE A 642 -3.04 -1.86 24.06
C ILE A 642 -3.02 -2.32 22.61
N VAL A 643 -1.92 -2.02 21.91
CA VAL A 643 -1.59 -2.62 20.62
C VAL A 643 -0.37 -3.51 20.81
N ALA A 644 -0.56 -4.82 20.66
CA ALA A 644 0.45 -5.80 21.01
C ALA A 644 0.78 -6.70 19.81
N HIS A 645 2.06 -6.71 19.43
CA HIS A 645 2.54 -7.46 18.27
C HIS A 645 3.27 -8.74 18.68
N SER A 646 3.03 -9.82 17.95
CA SER A 646 3.72 -11.10 18.09
C SER A 646 3.71 -11.56 19.56
N MET A 647 4.86 -11.89 20.14
CA MET A 647 5.02 -12.26 21.55
C MET A 647 4.51 -11.19 22.54
N GLY A 648 4.53 -9.91 22.18
CA GLY A 648 3.97 -8.84 23.01
C GLY A 648 2.49 -9.04 23.33
N GLY A 649 1.74 -9.69 22.42
CA GLY A 649 0.35 -10.07 22.69
C GLY A 649 0.23 -11.10 23.81
N LEU A 650 1.20 -12.00 23.95
CA LEU A 650 1.22 -12.96 25.07
C LEU A 650 1.50 -12.26 26.40
N VAL A 651 2.29 -11.19 26.42
CA VAL A 651 2.49 -10.34 27.61
C VAL A 651 1.18 -9.68 28.02
N ALA A 652 0.46 -9.05 27.08
CA ALA A 652 -0.82 -8.41 27.33
C ALA A 652 -1.87 -9.41 27.82
N ARG A 653 -1.95 -10.57 27.13
CA ARG A 653 -2.84 -11.69 27.48
C ARG A 653 -2.55 -12.22 28.89
N GLN A 654 -1.28 -12.42 29.22
CA GLN A 654 -0.85 -12.84 30.55
C GLN A 654 -1.24 -11.83 31.63
N TYR A 655 -1.11 -10.53 31.38
CA TYR A 655 -1.52 -9.51 32.33
C TYR A 655 -3.04 -9.59 32.62
N ILE A 656 -3.86 -9.56 31.57
CA ILE A 656 -5.33 -9.53 31.69
C ILE A 656 -5.89 -10.83 32.28
N GLN A 657 -5.32 -11.99 31.92
CA GLN A 657 -5.78 -13.28 32.44
C GLN A 657 -5.25 -13.59 33.84
N SER A 658 -4.29 -12.81 34.36
CA SER A 658 -3.74 -13.01 35.69
C SER A 658 -4.66 -12.49 36.79
N GLY A 659 -4.47 -12.99 38.02
CA GLY A 659 -5.12 -12.42 39.20
C GLY A 659 -4.61 -11.01 39.58
N GLN A 660 -3.74 -10.39 38.78
CA GLN A 660 -3.22 -9.03 39.00
C GLN A 660 -3.91 -7.98 38.13
N TYR A 661 -4.76 -8.38 37.17
CA TYR A 661 -5.49 -7.46 36.31
C TYR A 661 -6.37 -6.52 37.12
N GLN A 662 -6.32 -5.21 36.83
CA GLN A 662 -6.98 -4.18 37.63
C GLN A 662 -8.19 -3.55 36.94
N ASN A 663 -8.71 -4.18 35.87
CA ASN A 663 -9.80 -3.63 35.05
C ASN A 663 -9.46 -2.24 34.47
N ASP A 664 -8.21 -2.10 34.02
CA ASP A 664 -7.59 -0.84 33.61
C ASP A 664 -7.09 -0.85 32.16
N VAL A 665 -7.57 -1.82 31.38
CA VAL A 665 -7.42 -1.89 29.92
C VAL A 665 -8.82 -1.75 29.33
N ASP A 666 -9.00 -0.91 28.31
CA ASP A 666 -10.27 -0.74 27.61
C ASP A 666 -10.30 -1.60 26.34
N GLN A 667 -9.34 -1.38 25.45
CA GLN A 667 -9.19 -2.15 24.21
C GLN A 667 -7.85 -2.89 24.13
N LEU A 668 -7.85 -4.04 23.44
CA LEU A 668 -6.67 -4.83 23.11
C LEU A 668 -6.70 -5.28 21.65
N ILE A 669 -5.70 -4.82 20.90
CA ILE A 669 -5.48 -5.18 19.50
C ILE A 669 -4.26 -6.10 19.43
N PHE A 670 -4.49 -7.35 19.02
CA PHE A 670 -3.43 -8.32 18.73
C PHE A 670 -2.98 -8.23 17.27
N LEU A 671 -1.68 -8.22 17.04
CA LEU A 671 -1.08 -8.28 15.70
C LEU A 671 -0.24 -9.55 15.60
N GLY A 672 -0.73 -10.57 14.89
CA GLY A 672 0.01 -11.80 14.62
C GLY A 672 0.43 -12.58 15.88
N THR A 673 -0.31 -12.43 16.98
CA THR A 673 0.06 -13.04 18.26
C THR A 673 0.00 -14.57 18.19
N PRO A 674 1.07 -15.30 18.57
CA PRO A 674 1.08 -16.76 18.57
C PRO A 674 0.30 -17.33 19.77
N HIS A 675 -1.03 -17.17 19.78
CA HIS A 675 -1.92 -17.57 20.87
C HIS A 675 -1.82 -19.05 21.24
N LYS A 676 -1.45 -19.90 20.27
CA LYS A 676 -1.20 -21.34 20.45
C LYS A 676 0.27 -21.74 20.21
N GLY A 677 1.17 -20.76 20.09
CA GLY A 677 2.60 -20.91 19.85
C GLY A 677 3.02 -20.89 18.38
N SER A 678 4.34 -20.87 18.14
CA SER A 678 4.98 -20.87 16.83
C SER A 678 5.95 -22.04 16.69
N GLN A 679 5.87 -22.76 15.58
CA GLN A 679 6.70 -23.93 15.30
C GLN A 679 8.20 -23.58 15.23
N LYS A 680 8.58 -22.33 14.87
CA LYS A 680 9.98 -21.90 14.85
C LYS A 680 10.68 -22.04 16.21
N ALA A 681 9.94 -21.84 17.31
CA ALA A 681 10.47 -21.95 18.67
C ALA A 681 11.02 -23.34 19.00
N TYR A 682 10.56 -24.39 18.32
CA TYR A 682 11.08 -25.75 18.50
C TYR A 682 12.56 -25.87 18.12
N LEU A 683 12.98 -25.25 17.01
CA LEU A 683 14.36 -25.31 16.53
C LEU A 683 15.30 -24.60 17.51
N GLN A 684 14.85 -23.44 18.00
CA GLN A 684 15.58 -22.62 18.95
C GLN A 684 15.72 -23.33 20.29
N TRP A 685 14.61 -23.87 20.81
CA TRP A 685 14.60 -24.56 22.10
C TRP A 685 15.34 -25.90 22.06
N GLU A 686 15.05 -26.79 21.12
CA GLU A 686 15.62 -28.15 21.15
C GLU A 686 17.04 -28.24 20.57
N GLY A 687 17.38 -27.39 19.59
CA GLY A 687 18.66 -27.44 18.87
C GLY A 687 19.62 -26.29 19.17
N GLY A 688 19.07 -25.14 19.62
CA GLY A 688 19.77 -23.87 19.55
C GLY A 688 20.00 -23.43 18.10
N GLU A 689 19.06 -23.74 17.21
CA GLU A 689 19.14 -23.51 15.76
C GLU A 689 18.04 -22.57 15.29
N PHE A 690 18.31 -21.85 14.20
CA PHE A 690 17.44 -20.83 13.64
C PHE A 690 17.17 -21.12 12.15
N PRO A 691 15.92 -20.98 11.67
CA PRO A 691 15.64 -21.07 10.25
C PRO A 691 16.20 -19.85 9.50
N PRO A 692 16.35 -19.92 8.16
CA PRO A 692 16.71 -18.76 7.36
C PRO A 692 15.66 -17.63 7.48
N GLY A 693 16.11 -16.38 7.47
CA GLY A 693 15.27 -15.18 7.50
C GLY A 693 15.96 -14.02 8.23
N THR A 694 15.66 -12.76 7.86
CA THR A 694 16.34 -11.57 8.40
C THR A 694 16.32 -11.52 9.93
N VAL A 695 15.13 -11.67 10.52
CA VAL A 695 14.97 -11.63 11.98
C VAL A 695 15.58 -12.84 12.66
N ASP A 696 15.36 -14.04 12.14
CA ASP A 696 15.93 -15.27 12.71
C ASP A 696 17.47 -15.23 12.68
N SER A 697 18.07 -14.70 11.60
CA SER A 697 19.51 -14.53 11.44
C SER A 697 20.08 -13.46 12.37
N LEU A 698 19.35 -12.37 12.60
CA LEU A 698 19.71 -11.37 13.60
C LEU A 698 19.65 -11.96 15.01
N ILE A 699 18.55 -12.61 15.41
CA ILE A 699 18.45 -13.24 16.74
C ILE A 699 19.60 -14.24 16.93
N GLU A 700 19.89 -15.06 15.93
CA GLU A 700 21.01 -16.00 15.97
C GLU A 700 22.35 -15.28 16.18
N LEU A 701 22.61 -14.20 15.44
CA LEU A 701 23.84 -13.41 15.57
C LEU A 701 24.01 -12.82 16.97
N TYR A 702 22.95 -12.21 17.51
CA TYR A 702 22.96 -11.64 18.86
C TYR A 702 23.15 -12.72 19.93
N PHE A 703 22.43 -13.84 19.83
CA PHE A 703 22.60 -14.94 20.78
C PHE A 703 23.99 -15.56 20.71
N LYS A 704 24.60 -15.69 19.52
CA LYS A 704 25.97 -16.20 19.38
C LYS A 704 26.96 -15.30 20.09
N LYS A 705 26.82 -13.98 19.93
CA LYS A 705 27.64 -12.98 20.62
C LYS A 705 27.47 -13.10 22.13
N GLU A 706 26.25 -13.00 22.64
CA GLU A 706 25.97 -13.05 24.07
C GLU A 706 26.43 -14.37 24.71
N ALA A 707 26.24 -15.49 24.02
CA ALA A 707 26.72 -16.79 24.45
C ALA A 707 28.24 -16.80 24.60
N LEU A 708 28.96 -16.24 23.63
CA LEU A 708 30.43 -16.15 23.66
C LEU A 708 30.92 -15.22 24.77
N SER A 709 30.35 -14.00 24.89
CA SER A 709 30.70 -13.02 25.92
C SER A 709 30.51 -13.56 27.35
N ASN A 710 29.53 -14.45 27.54
CA ASN A 710 29.21 -15.06 28.83
C ASN A 710 29.77 -16.50 28.99
N PHE A 711 30.69 -16.92 28.13
CA PHE A 711 31.39 -18.21 28.19
C PHE A 711 30.49 -19.46 28.11
N TYR A 712 29.35 -19.36 27.44
CA TYR A 712 28.53 -20.53 27.11
C TYR A 712 29.17 -21.33 25.97
N LEU A 713 29.14 -22.66 26.08
CA LEU A 713 29.81 -23.57 25.12
C LEU A 713 29.03 -23.73 23.80
N SER A 714 27.74 -23.37 23.78
CA SER A 714 26.88 -23.45 22.60
C SER A 714 25.64 -22.56 22.78
N LEU A 715 24.97 -22.22 21.69
CA LEU A 715 23.67 -21.53 21.71
C LEU A 715 22.62 -22.29 22.53
N PHE A 716 22.57 -23.62 22.38
CA PHE A 716 21.70 -24.48 23.18
C PHE A 716 21.96 -24.31 24.68
N SER A 717 23.23 -24.29 25.09
CA SER A 717 23.61 -24.09 26.49
C SER A 717 23.20 -22.69 26.99
N TYR A 718 23.37 -21.66 26.17
CA TYR A 718 22.94 -20.30 26.49
C TYR A 718 21.42 -20.20 26.69
N ILE A 719 20.63 -20.73 25.73
CA ILE A 719 19.15 -20.70 25.77
C ILE A 719 18.61 -21.39 27.03
N HIS A 720 19.24 -22.45 27.52
CA HIS A 720 18.76 -23.17 28.71
C HIS A 720 19.33 -22.66 30.03
N ASN A 721 20.60 -22.22 30.06
CA ASN A 721 21.29 -21.91 31.30
C ASN A 721 21.27 -20.41 31.66
N ARG A 722 21.02 -19.50 30.71
CA ARG A 722 20.66 -18.09 31.01
C ARG A 722 19.20 -17.93 31.47
N PRO A 723 18.41 -19.01 31.48
CA PRO A 723 17.41 -19.36 30.47
C PRO A 723 16.81 -18.20 29.66
N VAL A 724 16.62 -18.39 28.35
CA VAL A 724 15.78 -17.53 27.49
C VAL A 724 14.34 -18.06 27.54
N SER A 725 13.66 -17.85 28.67
CA SER A 725 12.34 -18.44 28.94
C SER A 725 11.28 -18.06 27.92
N SER A 726 11.38 -16.88 27.29
CA SER A 726 10.44 -16.47 26.24
C SER A 726 10.42 -17.42 25.05
N VAL A 727 11.55 -18.02 24.67
CA VAL A 727 11.60 -19.03 23.58
C VAL A 727 10.81 -20.28 23.97
N GLN A 728 10.92 -20.74 25.21
CA GLN A 728 10.12 -21.86 25.70
C GLN A 728 8.62 -21.53 25.69
N GLU A 729 8.28 -20.31 26.07
CA GLU A 729 6.90 -19.81 26.14
C GLU A 729 6.27 -19.54 24.77
N LEU A 730 7.03 -19.67 23.68
CA LEU A 730 6.54 -19.64 22.30
C LEU A 730 6.31 -21.04 21.70
N LEU A 731 6.69 -22.12 22.38
CA LEU A 731 6.50 -23.48 21.88
C LEU A 731 5.00 -23.80 21.65
N PRO A 732 4.63 -24.51 20.58
CA PRO A 732 3.23 -24.80 20.30
C PRO A 732 2.59 -25.77 21.30
N ILE A 733 1.28 -25.59 21.54
CA ILE A 733 0.46 -26.45 22.42
C ILE A 733 -0.48 -27.39 21.64
N PHE A 734 -0.12 -27.71 20.40
CA PHE A 734 -0.89 -28.59 19.50
C PHE A 734 0.05 -29.56 18.75
N ASP A 735 -0.48 -30.45 17.92
CA ASP A 735 0.34 -31.40 17.19
C ASP A 735 1.18 -30.70 16.10
N TYR A 736 2.51 -30.72 16.20
CA TYR A 736 3.40 -30.13 15.17
C TYR A 736 4.61 -31.00 14.80
N LEU A 737 4.88 -32.12 15.47
CA LEU A 737 5.96 -33.05 15.14
C LEU A 737 5.45 -34.25 14.35
N LYS A 738 6.20 -34.62 13.29
CA LYS A 738 5.91 -35.76 12.43
C LYS A 738 7.15 -36.65 12.29
N ASP A 739 7.02 -37.93 12.64
CA ASP A 739 8.14 -38.89 12.54
C ASP A 739 8.43 -39.22 11.06
N LYS A 740 9.67 -39.03 10.61
CA LYS A 740 10.08 -39.27 9.22
C LYS A 740 9.84 -40.70 8.76
N ASP A 741 10.21 -41.68 9.59
CA ASP A 741 10.20 -43.10 9.21
C ASP A 741 8.79 -43.71 9.15
N THR A 742 7.86 -43.22 9.97
CA THR A 742 6.49 -43.76 10.07
C THR A 742 5.44 -42.87 9.41
N GLY A 743 5.75 -41.59 9.20
CA GLY A 743 4.81 -40.57 8.74
C GLY A 743 3.74 -40.20 9.78
N ILE A 744 3.85 -40.71 11.01
CA ILE A 744 2.88 -40.49 12.09
C ILE A 744 3.06 -39.09 12.66
N ILE A 745 1.96 -38.35 12.76
CA ILE A 745 1.90 -37.09 13.51
C ILE A 745 1.77 -37.43 14.99
N ARG A 746 2.73 -36.99 15.80
CA ARG A 746 2.71 -37.23 17.24
C ARG A 746 1.62 -36.40 17.91
N GLN A 747 1.02 -36.94 18.96
CA GLN A 747 -0.04 -36.28 19.71
C GLN A 747 0.55 -35.51 20.90
N TYR A 748 0.35 -34.20 20.94
CA TYR A 748 0.72 -33.35 22.07
C TYR A 748 -0.07 -33.76 23.34
N PRO A 749 0.52 -33.79 24.55
CA PRO A 749 1.88 -33.39 24.93
C PRO A 749 2.90 -34.55 24.98
N SER A 750 2.56 -35.74 24.48
CA SER A 750 3.40 -36.94 24.65
C SER A 750 4.61 -36.90 23.71
N ASN A 751 5.83 -36.92 24.28
CA ASN A 751 7.09 -36.83 23.52
C ASN A 751 7.24 -35.51 22.76
N TYR A 752 6.95 -34.41 23.46
CA TYR A 752 7.08 -33.01 23.05
C TYR A 752 7.71 -32.20 24.19
N PRO A 753 8.43 -31.10 23.88
CA PRO A 753 8.69 -30.07 24.87
C PRO A 753 7.37 -29.36 25.21
N GLN A 754 7.07 -29.20 26.50
CA GLN A 754 5.80 -28.61 26.94
C GLN A 754 5.89 -27.11 27.18
N ASN A 755 4.81 -26.40 26.86
CA ASN A 755 4.64 -24.97 27.11
C ASN A 755 3.57 -24.73 28.18
N ILE A 756 3.95 -24.87 29.44
CA ILE A 756 3.04 -24.73 30.59
C ILE A 756 2.41 -23.32 30.63
N PHE A 757 3.11 -22.30 30.14
CA PHE A 757 2.63 -20.92 30.08
C PHE A 757 1.43 -20.78 29.13
N LEU A 758 1.58 -21.17 27.85
CA LEU A 758 0.49 -21.11 26.89
C LEU A 758 -0.65 -22.07 27.23
N GLU A 759 -0.34 -23.26 27.74
CA GLU A 759 -1.37 -24.19 28.24
C GLU A 759 -2.22 -23.52 29.34
N SER A 760 -1.60 -22.76 30.24
CA SER A 760 -2.32 -22.04 31.29
C SER A 760 -3.22 -20.94 30.72
N LEU A 761 -2.73 -20.17 29.74
CA LEU A 761 -3.51 -19.12 29.08
C LEU A 761 -4.68 -19.67 28.29
N ASP A 762 -4.49 -20.79 27.59
CA ASP A 762 -5.53 -21.44 26.78
C ASP A 762 -6.63 -22.04 27.67
N ASN A 763 -6.24 -22.78 28.72
CA ASN A 763 -7.19 -23.34 29.69
C ASN A 763 -8.01 -22.28 30.44
N ASN A 764 -7.50 -21.05 30.56
CA ASN A 764 -8.16 -19.96 31.26
C ASN A 764 -8.65 -18.84 30.31
N ILE A 765 -8.85 -19.13 29.01
CA ILE A 765 -9.26 -18.14 28.01
C ILE A 765 -10.52 -17.35 28.40
N SER A 766 -11.43 -17.98 29.14
CA SER A 766 -12.64 -17.32 29.65
C SER A 766 -12.36 -16.10 30.55
N ASN A 767 -11.20 -16.01 31.21
CA ASN A 767 -10.81 -14.83 31.98
C ASN A 767 -10.54 -13.63 31.06
N LEU A 768 -10.00 -13.87 29.86
CA LEU A 768 -9.80 -12.83 28.85
C LEU A 768 -11.15 -12.41 28.24
N LEU A 769 -11.95 -13.38 27.78
CA LEU A 769 -13.22 -13.10 27.10
C LEU A 769 -14.26 -12.44 28.01
N ASN A 770 -14.21 -12.69 29.33
CA ASN A 770 -15.10 -12.08 30.32
C ASN A 770 -14.45 -10.89 31.06
N SER A 771 -13.27 -10.43 30.63
CA SER A 771 -12.56 -9.33 31.30
C SER A 771 -13.27 -7.97 31.17
N GLY A 772 -14.13 -7.83 30.16
CA GLY A 772 -14.73 -6.54 29.77
C GLY A 772 -13.84 -5.70 28.85
N VAL A 773 -12.67 -6.23 28.44
CA VAL A 773 -11.80 -5.63 27.42
C VAL A 773 -12.38 -5.91 26.03
N GLU A 774 -12.40 -4.90 25.17
CA GLU A 774 -12.73 -5.06 23.75
C GLU A 774 -11.52 -5.63 23.00
N ILE A 775 -11.71 -6.74 22.27
CA ILE A 775 -10.61 -7.51 21.68
C ILE A 775 -10.76 -7.57 20.16
N THR A 776 -9.75 -7.09 19.45
CA THR A 776 -9.58 -7.31 18.01
C THR A 776 -8.32 -8.13 17.75
N ASN A 777 -8.44 -9.24 17.00
CA ASN A 777 -7.32 -10.09 16.66
C ASN A 777 -7.00 -10.01 15.17
N ILE A 778 -5.88 -9.40 14.81
CA ILE A 778 -5.42 -9.23 13.42
C ILE A 778 -4.39 -10.31 13.11
N ILE A 779 -4.64 -11.09 12.07
CA ILE A 779 -3.85 -12.26 11.65
C ILE A 779 -3.27 -12.00 10.26
N GLY A 780 -1.96 -12.09 10.09
CA GLY A 780 -1.34 -12.04 8.76
C GLY A 780 -1.47 -13.37 8.01
N ASN A 781 -1.63 -13.31 6.69
CA ASN A 781 -1.59 -14.49 5.84
C ASN A 781 -0.92 -14.22 4.49
N THR A 782 0.30 -14.72 4.32
CA THR A 782 1.09 -14.67 3.07
C THR A 782 1.01 -15.95 2.24
N GLY A 783 0.09 -16.86 2.58
CA GLY A 783 -0.07 -18.17 1.94
C GLY A 783 0.74 -19.27 2.63
N ASN A 784 1.09 -20.33 1.89
CA ASN A 784 1.74 -21.53 2.44
C ASN A 784 3.26 -21.34 2.68
N ASN A 785 3.63 -20.48 3.63
CA ASN A 785 5.02 -20.18 3.95
C ASN A 785 5.39 -20.30 5.44
N SER A 786 4.42 -20.48 6.34
CA SER A 786 4.69 -20.74 7.76
C SER A 786 4.93 -22.23 8.01
N ILE A 787 5.90 -22.58 8.86
CA ILE A 787 6.15 -23.98 9.26
C ILE A 787 4.90 -24.50 9.97
N ASN A 788 4.22 -25.48 9.37
CA ASN A 788 3.03 -26.11 9.93
C ASN A 788 3.41 -27.39 10.70
N LYS A 789 4.27 -28.22 10.12
CA LYS A 789 4.81 -29.44 10.75
C LYS A 789 6.33 -29.51 10.62
N ILE A 790 6.99 -30.04 11.64
CA ILE A 790 8.43 -30.34 11.65
C ILE A 790 8.58 -31.85 11.52
N ILE A 791 9.27 -32.27 10.45
CA ILE A 791 9.60 -33.67 10.19
C ILE A 791 10.86 -33.97 11.00
N VAL A 792 10.77 -34.93 11.92
CA VAL A 792 11.84 -35.26 12.87
C VAL A 792 12.40 -36.66 12.69
N VAL A 793 13.69 -36.81 13.00
CA VAL A 793 14.43 -38.07 13.10
C VAL A 793 14.97 -38.28 14.52
N PRO A 794 15.32 -39.51 14.93
CA PRO A 794 15.98 -39.74 16.22
C PRO A 794 17.30 -38.99 16.31
N SER A 795 17.49 -38.20 17.36
CA SER A 795 18.73 -37.46 17.62
C SER A 795 19.88 -38.41 17.97
N VAL A 796 21.07 -38.09 17.48
CA VAL A 796 22.34 -38.72 17.90
C VAL A 796 23.02 -37.98 19.05
N ASP A 797 22.55 -36.77 19.36
CA ASP A 797 23.01 -35.94 20.47
C ASP A 797 22.06 -36.18 21.67
N SER A 798 22.62 -36.57 22.83
CA SER A 798 21.81 -36.87 24.01
C SER A 798 21.35 -35.62 24.78
N GLU A 799 21.93 -34.45 24.48
CA GLU A 799 21.56 -33.18 25.12
C GLU A 799 20.61 -32.36 24.24
N LYS A 800 20.80 -32.37 22.92
CA LYS A 800 19.94 -31.68 21.96
C LYS A 800 18.88 -32.58 21.36
N TRP A 801 17.78 -31.98 20.89
CA TRP A 801 16.76 -32.67 20.11
C TRP A 801 16.19 -33.89 20.84
N VAL A 802 15.94 -33.74 22.14
CA VAL A 802 15.39 -34.77 23.02
C VAL A 802 14.09 -35.33 22.44
N HIS A 803 13.32 -34.47 21.77
CA HIS A 803 12.06 -34.82 21.13
C HIS A 803 12.18 -35.07 19.61
N GLY A 804 13.40 -35.12 19.06
CA GLY A 804 13.66 -35.45 17.66
C GLY A 804 14.31 -34.30 16.89
N GLU A 805 15.33 -34.62 16.11
CA GLU A 805 16.11 -33.66 15.33
C GLU A 805 15.36 -33.29 14.07
N ALA A 806 15.30 -31.98 13.76
CA ALA A 806 14.58 -31.49 12.59
C ALA A 806 15.32 -31.89 11.30
N ASP A 807 14.60 -32.57 10.40
CA ASP A 807 15.12 -32.99 9.10
C ASP A 807 14.52 -32.18 7.95
N ASN A 808 13.23 -31.86 8.02
CA ASN A 808 12.52 -31.09 7.00
C ASN A 808 11.22 -30.46 7.54
N PHE A 809 10.53 -29.65 6.74
CA PHE A 809 9.32 -28.92 7.13
C PHE A 809 8.17 -29.14 6.16
N GLU A 810 6.94 -29.19 6.69
CA GLU A 810 5.72 -29.02 5.91
C GLU A 810 5.18 -27.62 6.17
N LEU A 811 5.02 -26.82 5.11
CA LEU A 811 4.51 -25.45 5.20
C LEU A 811 2.98 -25.42 5.16
N GLY A 812 2.38 -24.42 5.80
CA GLY A 812 0.95 -24.16 5.78
C GLY A 812 0.66 -22.65 5.80
N ILE A 813 -0.63 -22.31 5.76
CA ILE A 813 -1.08 -20.92 5.72
C ILE A 813 -0.66 -20.14 6.98
N GLY A 814 -0.15 -18.92 6.78
CA GLY A 814 0.30 -18.05 7.86
C GLY A 814 1.10 -16.86 7.36
N ASP A 815 1.69 -16.12 8.29
CA ASP A 815 2.39 -14.84 8.04
C ASP A 815 3.92 -14.98 7.84
N GLY A 816 4.40 -16.21 7.63
CA GLY A 816 5.83 -16.56 7.55
C GLY A 816 6.47 -16.93 8.90
N THR A 817 5.79 -16.69 10.03
CA THR A 817 6.28 -17.00 11.39
C THR A 817 5.28 -17.81 12.20
N VAL A 818 4.02 -17.39 12.19
CA VAL A 818 2.90 -18.03 12.88
C VAL A 818 1.93 -18.57 11.82
N THR A 819 1.36 -19.74 12.06
CA THR A 819 0.27 -20.26 11.21
C THR A 819 -1.05 -19.55 11.53
N VAL A 820 -1.98 -19.45 10.58
CA VAL A 820 -3.32 -18.88 10.84
C VAL A 820 -3.98 -19.59 12.03
N TYR A 821 -3.83 -20.91 12.14
CA TYR A 821 -4.33 -21.68 13.27
C TYR A 821 -3.69 -21.29 14.61
N GLY A 822 -2.37 -21.08 14.62
CA GLY A 822 -1.61 -20.64 15.80
C GLY A 822 -1.94 -19.21 16.23
N ALA A 823 -2.30 -18.34 15.28
CA ALA A 823 -2.68 -16.95 15.50
C ALA A 823 -4.19 -16.73 15.74
N THR A 824 -5.02 -17.73 15.49
CA THR A 824 -6.46 -17.66 15.82
C THR A 824 -6.63 -17.80 17.32
N LEU A 825 -7.30 -16.85 17.97
CA LEU A 825 -7.50 -16.86 19.43
C LEU A 825 -8.71 -17.73 19.83
N ASP A 826 -9.91 -17.26 19.51
CA ASP A 826 -11.19 -17.92 19.83
C ASP A 826 -12.25 -17.50 18.79
N ASN A 827 -13.21 -18.37 18.47
CA ASN A 827 -14.22 -18.12 17.44
C ASN A 827 -15.30 -17.09 17.86
N SER A 828 -15.37 -16.74 19.15
CA SER A 828 -16.33 -15.76 19.68
C SER A 828 -15.90 -14.30 19.52
N ILE A 829 -14.68 -14.04 19.05
CA ILE A 829 -14.16 -12.68 18.82
C ILE A 829 -13.87 -12.42 17.33
N SER A 830 -13.67 -11.15 16.98
CA SER A 830 -13.23 -10.75 15.64
C SER A 830 -11.80 -11.23 15.38
N ASN A 831 -11.65 -12.21 14.49
CA ASN A 831 -10.36 -12.67 13.95
C ASN A 831 -10.25 -12.18 12.51
N GLU A 832 -9.59 -11.04 12.33
CA GLU A 832 -9.41 -10.37 11.04
C GLU A 832 -8.17 -10.90 10.32
N GLU A 833 -8.38 -11.69 9.26
CA GLU A 833 -7.30 -12.21 8.45
C GLU A 833 -6.92 -11.21 7.34
N TRP A 834 -5.64 -10.83 7.29
CA TRP A 834 -5.06 -9.90 6.34
C TRP A 834 -4.16 -10.64 5.34
N ASN A 835 -4.74 -10.91 4.16
CA ASN A 835 -4.07 -11.59 3.07
C ASN A 835 -2.96 -10.73 2.45
N GLY A 836 -1.82 -11.35 2.17
CA GLY A 836 -0.62 -10.71 1.61
C GLY A 836 0.28 -10.00 2.63
N VAL A 837 -0.05 -10.03 3.92
CA VAL A 837 0.69 -9.31 4.97
C VAL A 837 1.55 -10.28 5.79
N SER A 838 2.87 -10.08 5.77
CA SER A 838 3.83 -10.87 6.55
C SER A 838 3.90 -10.43 8.01
N HIS A 839 4.45 -11.27 8.88
CA HIS A 839 4.44 -11.09 10.33
C HIS A 839 4.94 -9.70 10.76
N LEU A 840 6.13 -9.29 10.30
CA LEU A 840 6.74 -7.99 10.66
C LEU A 840 6.06 -6.80 9.99
N ARG A 841 5.30 -7.02 8.91
CA ARG A 841 4.59 -5.95 8.21
C ARG A 841 3.23 -5.64 8.85
N LEU A 842 2.74 -6.45 9.79
CA LEU A 842 1.44 -6.21 10.42
C LEU A 842 1.30 -4.81 11.03
N PRO A 843 2.22 -4.29 11.87
CA PRO A 843 2.09 -2.94 12.41
C PRO A 843 2.04 -1.84 11.34
N ARG A 844 2.80 -2.00 10.24
CA ARG A 844 2.83 -1.09 9.10
C ARG A 844 1.54 -1.15 8.28
N GLU A 845 1.18 -2.32 7.78
CA GLU A 845 0.08 -2.49 6.81
C GLU A 845 -1.29 -2.28 7.46
N THR A 846 -1.39 -2.51 8.78
CA THR A 846 -2.65 -2.35 9.53
C THR A 846 -2.70 -1.08 10.36
N SER A 847 -1.72 -0.18 10.22
CA SER A 847 -1.63 1.09 10.97
C SER A 847 -2.91 1.94 10.91
N SER A 848 -3.51 2.08 9.73
CA SER A 848 -4.79 2.77 9.55
C SER A 848 -5.94 2.03 10.24
N ARG A 849 -6.00 0.70 10.12
CA ARG A 849 -7.01 -0.13 10.81
C ARG A 849 -6.87 -0.03 12.32
N ILE A 850 -5.65 -0.04 12.84
CA ILE A 850 -5.34 0.13 14.27
C ILE A 850 -5.85 1.48 14.77
N PHE A 851 -5.51 2.57 14.07
CA PHE A 851 -6.02 3.91 14.44
C PHE A 851 -7.56 3.94 14.45
N ASN A 852 -8.19 3.34 13.45
CA ASN A 852 -9.64 3.31 13.35
C ASN A 852 -10.30 2.52 14.49
N ILE A 853 -9.70 1.41 14.94
CA ILE A 853 -10.19 0.66 16.10
C ILE A 853 -10.00 1.49 17.37
N LEU A 854 -8.82 2.09 17.56
CA LEU A 854 -8.50 2.83 18.79
C LEU A 854 -9.36 4.09 19.01
N THR A 855 -9.92 4.67 17.96
CA THR A 855 -10.54 6.01 18.03
C THR A 855 -11.93 6.10 17.45
N ASP A 856 -12.42 5.04 16.79
CA ASP A 856 -13.61 5.05 15.93
C ASP A 856 -13.59 6.13 14.84
N LYS A 857 -12.41 6.73 14.56
CA LYS A 857 -12.19 7.75 13.52
C LYS A 857 -11.42 7.15 12.36
N VAL A 858 -11.58 7.72 11.17
CA VAL A 858 -10.71 7.36 10.05
C VAL A 858 -9.42 8.17 10.13
N SER A 859 -8.29 7.48 9.94
CA SER A 859 -6.99 8.15 9.85
C SER A 859 -6.95 9.13 8.67
N ASP A 860 -6.68 10.40 8.96
CA ASP A 860 -6.48 11.47 7.98
C ASP A 860 -5.17 11.32 7.21
N SER A 861 -4.17 10.67 7.80
CA SER A 861 -2.84 10.48 7.20
C SER A 861 -2.24 9.14 7.61
N VAL A 862 -1.83 8.33 6.63
CA VAL A 862 -1.09 7.08 6.87
C VAL A 862 0.37 7.30 6.48
N ILE A 863 1.28 7.03 7.41
CA ILE A 863 2.72 7.25 7.19
C ILE A 863 3.38 5.92 6.84
N TYR A 864 4.00 5.87 5.66
CA TYR A 864 4.83 4.76 5.22
C TYR A 864 6.26 5.25 5.02
N LEU A 865 7.13 4.93 5.97
CA LEU A 865 8.56 5.15 5.84
C LEU A 865 9.17 4.10 4.91
N SER A 866 10.40 4.36 4.46
CA SER A 866 11.12 3.41 3.60
C SER A 866 11.31 2.08 4.34
N PRO A 867 10.92 0.94 3.75
CA PRO A 867 11.10 -0.35 4.38
C PRO A 867 12.59 -0.66 4.54
N ILE A 868 12.93 -1.38 5.60
CA ILE A 868 14.29 -1.90 5.81
C ILE A 868 14.33 -3.28 5.18
N GLU A 869 15.11 -3.41 4.11
CA GLU A 869 15.29 -4.68 3.39
C GLU A 869 16.62 -5.35 3.74
N LYS A 870 17.60 -4.53 4.16
CA LYS A 870 18.99 -4.93 4.34
C LYS A 870 19.56 -4.26 5.58
N ILE A 871 20.37 -4.98 6.34
CA ILE A 871 21.03 -4.46 7.54
C ILE A 871 22.51 -4.79 7.47
N PHE A 872 23.35 -3.76 7.61
CA PHE A 872 24.77 -3.91 7.90
C PHE A 872 24.99 -3.75 9.40
N SER A 873 25.42 -4.82 10.06
CA SER A 873 25.62 -4.88 11.51
C SER A 873 27.11 -4.97 11.83
N ILE A 874 27.57 -4.18 12.80
CA ILE A 874 28.92 -4.21 13.34
C ILE A 874 28.83 -4.52 14.83
N GLN A 875 29.28 -5.71 15.24
CA GLN A 875 29.31 -6.11 16.64
C GLN A 875 30.74 -6.03 17.17
N LEU A 876 30.92 -5.40 18.33
CA LEU A 876 32.21 -5.30 18.99
C LEU A 876 32.33 -6.28 20.15
N GLN A 877 33.54 -6.79 20.35
CA GLN A 877 33.99 -7.43 21.57
C GLN A 877 35.02 -6.51 22.22
N SER A 878 34.68 -6.01 23.42
CA SER A 878 35.50 -5.12 24.25
C SER A 878 36.94 -5.64 24.45
N PRO A 879 37.94 -4.76 24.70
CA PRO A 879 37.84 -3.38 25.19
C PRO A 879 38.14 -2.33 24.11
N ILE A 880 37.16 -2.07 23.25
CA ILE A 880 37.23 -1.05 22.21
C ILE A 880 35.92 -0.26 22.15
N ASP A 881 36.02 1.02 21.80
CA ASP A 881 34.90 1.82 21.31
C ASP A 881 35.01 1.98 19.78
N VAL A 882 33.90 2.28 19.09
CA VAL A 882 33.91 2.42 17.61
C VAL A 882 33.32 3.73 17.11
N VAL A 883 33.83 4.19 15.97
CA VAL A 883 33.13 5.08 15.03
C VAL A 883 33.14 4.49 13.63
N VAL A 884 32.01 4.54 12.95
CA VAL A 884 31.84 4.09 11.57
C VAL A 884 31.52 5.30 10.69
N THR A 885 32.19 5.40 9.55
CA THR A 885 31.96 6.39 8.51
C THR A 885 31.40 5.70 7.26
N GLU A 886 30.22 6.12 6.82
CA GLU A 886 29.55 5.66 5.59
C GLU A 886 30.24 6.23 4.32
N PRO A 887 30.09 5.63 3.12
CA PRO A 887 30.73 6.12 1.89
C PRO A 887 30.47 7.60 1.54
N ASP A 888 29.37 8.19 2.02
CA ASP A 888 29.03 9.59 1.82
C ASP A 888 29.65 10.55 2.87
N GLY A 889 30.37 10.00 3.85
CA GLY A 889 31.10 10.71 4.90
C GLY A 889 30.34 10.92 6.21
N LYS A 890 29.08 10.46 6.33
CA LYS A 890 28.33 10.51 7.59
C LYS A 890 28.85 9.49 8.60
N ARG A 891 28.74 9.82 9.89
CA ARG A 891 29.30 9.00 10.97
C ARG A 891 28.27 8.53 11.98
N ILE A 892 28.54 7.38 12.59
CA ILE A 892 27.84 6.88 13.78
C ILE A 892 28.84 6.23 14.74
N GLY A 893 28.68 6.41 16.05
CA GLY A 893 29.56 5.83 17.07
C GLY A 893 30.17 6.89 18.00
N LYS A 894 31.21 6.54 18.75
CA LYS A 894 31.88 7.44 19.70
C LYS A 894 32.80 8.43 19.00
N ASN A 895 32.64 9.71 19.28
CA ASN A 895 33.63 10.73 18.93
C ASN A 895 34.80 10.68 19.91
N PHE A 896 35.94 10.13 19.48
CA PHE A 896 37.14 9.98 20.32
C PHE A 896 37.75 11.30 20.80
N GLU A 897 37.47 12.43 20.14
CA GLU A 897 37.99 13.74 20.56
C GLU A 897 37.12 14.41 21.64
N THR A 898 35.79 14.35 21.49
CA THR A 898 34.85 15.05 22.37
C THR A 898 34.26 14.17 23.46
N GLY A 899 34.27 12.84 23.25
CA GLY A 899 33.55 11.88 24.09
C GLY A 899 32.03 11.93 23.91
N GLU A 900 31.53 12.60 22.87
CA GLU A 900 30.11 12.61 22.49
C GLU A 900 29.81 11.54 21.43
N GLU A 901 28.53 11.34 21.10
CA GLU A 901 28.11 10.37 20.09
C GLU A 901 27.89 11.03 18.72
N TYR A 902 28.47 10.46 17.67
CA TYR A 902 28.05 10.69 16.29
C TYR A 902 26.77 9.92 16.01
N ASN A 903 25.78 10.61 15.43
CA ASN A 903 24.51 10.02 14.99
C ASN A 903 24.04 10.72 13.70
N GLU A 904 24.87 10.66 12.66
CA GLU A 904 24.67 11.37 11.40
C GLU A 904 24.04 10.48 10.30
N ILE A 905 24.11 9.14 10.45
CA ILE A 905 23.56 8.16 9.50
C ILE A 905 22.07 7.93 9.79
N LEU A 906 21.21 8.12 8.79
CA LEU A 906 19.76 8.06 8.96
C LEU A 906 19.30 6.64 9.30
N GLY A 907 18.55 6.50 10.40
CA GLY A 907 18.00 5.22 10.86
C GLY A 907 19.03 4.26 11.45
N ALA A 908 20.32 4.61 11.43
CA ALA A 908 21.32 3.77 12.06
C ALA A 908 21.20 3.82 13.59
N PHE A 909 21.48 2.69 14.22
CA PHE A 909 21.42 2.54 15.67
C PHE A 909 22.78 2.13 16.22
N TYR A 910 23.15 2.74 17.34
CA TYR A 910 24.36 2.45 18.08
C TYR A 910 23.98 2.17 19.52
N SER A 911 24.43 1.06 20.11
CA SER A 911 24.09 0.71 21.50
C SER A 911 24.64 1.70 22.54
N GLY A 912 25.69 2.45 22.18
CA GLY A 912 26.42 3.34 23.08
C GLY A 912 27.65 2.68 23.72
N PHE A 913 28.47 3.51 24.39
CA PHE A 913 29.80 3.18 24.94
C PHE A 913 29.92 3.38 26.46
N ASN A 914 28.86 3.82 27.14
CA ASN A 914 28.89 4.19 28.57
C ASN A 914 28.34 3.09 29.50
N ASN A 915 28.07 1.90 29.00
CA ASN A 915 27.46 0.79 29.73
C ASN A 915 28.40 -0.42 29.78
N ASN A 916 28.21 -1.28 30.78
CA ASN A 916 28.87 -2.59 30.85
C ASN A 916 28.28 -3.60 29.83
N ASP A 917 27.55 -3.11 28.83
CA ASP A 917 26.88 -3.92 27.82
C ASP A 917 27.75 -4.04 26.57
N ASP A 918 27.42 -5.02 25.74
CA ASP A 918 28.10 -5.31 24.49
C ASP A 918 27.83 -4.22 23.43
N GLU A 919 28.87 -3.52 22.98
CA GLU A 919 28.76 -2.43 22.00
C GLU A 919 28.49 -2.95 20.57
N TYR A 920 27.59 -2.32 19.83
CA TYR A 920 27.30 -2.62 18.42
C TYR A 920 26.62 -1.46 17.67
N ILE A 921 26.72 -1.51 16.34
CA ILE A 921 26.06 -0.61 15.40
C ILE A 921 25.24 -1.42 14.39
N THR A 922 24.06 -0.93 14.01
CA THR A 922 23.28 -1.44 12.88
C THR A 922 22.94 -0.29 11.94
N ILE A 923 23.22 -0.46 10.65
CA ILE A 923 22.93 0.51 9.58
C ILE A 923 21.88 -0.11 8.66
N PRO A 924 20.65 0.43 8.62
CA PRO A 924 19.62 -0.05 7.73
C PRO A 924 19.84 0.44 6.29
N ASN A 925 19.52 -0.39 5.31
CA ASN A 925 19.67 -0.14 3.88
C ASN A 925 21.02 0.53 3.54
N PRO A 926 22.15 -0.12 3.91
CA PRO A 926 23.48 0.47 3.78
C PRO A 926 23.77 0.87 2.33
N LEU A 927 24.40 2.04 2.11
CA LEU A 927 24.92 2.43 0.80
C LEU A 927 25.97 1.43 0.28
N ASP A 928 26.03 1.25 -1.04
CA ASP A 928 27.15 0.56 -1.69
C ASP A 928 28.44 1.38 -1.55
N GLY A 929 29.53 0.73 -1.16
CA GLY A 929 30.85 1.35 -1.09
C GLY A 929 31.68 0.93 0.12
N GLU A 930 32.76 1.67 0.33
CA GLU A 930 33.72 1.44 1.41
C GLU A 930 33.29 2.19 2.68
N TYR A 931 33.04 1.43 3.75
CA TYR A 931 32.83 1.94 5.09
C TYR A 931 34.15 1.94 5.84
N LYS A 932 34.46 3.06 6.49
CA LYS A 932 35.61 3.16 7.39
C LYS A 932 35.14 2.89 8.82
N ILE A 933 35.72 1.91 9.48
CA ILE A 933 35.47 1.58 10.89
C ILE A 933 36.74 1.90 11.68
N GLU A 934 36.68 2.86 12.59
CA GLU A 934 37.81 3.23 13.46
C GLU A 934 37.48 2.74 14.87
N VAL A 935 38.39 1.97 15.48
CA VAL A 935 38.23 1.50 16.85
C VAL A 935 39.32 2.06 17.76
N GLN A 936 38.94 2.47 18.96
CA GLN A 936 39.86 3.00 19.97
C GLN A 936 39.94 2.04 21.16
N GLY A 937 41.14 1.65 21.57
CA GLY A 937 41.33 0.84 22.78
C GLY A 937 40.95 1.58 24.06
N THR A 938 40.21 0.91 24.94
CA THR A 938 39.75 1.49 26.22
C THR A 938 40.52 0.96 27.45
N GLU A 939 41.20 -0.18 27.32
CA GLU A 939 41.95 -0.82 28.41
C GLU A 939 43.38 -1.25 28.01
N ASP A 940 44.23 -1.46 29.02
CA ASP A 940 45.63 -1.91 28.87
C ASP A 940 45.72 -3.38 28.41
N GLY A 941 46.07 -3.60 27.14
CA GLY A 941 46.55 -4.89 26.62
C GLY A 941 45.46 -5.94 26.37
N GLY A 942 44.27 -5.52 25.97
CA GLY A 942 43.12 -6.42 25.74
C GLY A 942 43.00 -6.95 24.31
N ARG A 943 42.55 -8.21 24.17
CA ARG A 943 42.07 -8.76 22.90
C ARG A 943 40.71 -8.14 22.60
N TYR A 944 40.52 -7.65 21.37
CA TYR A 944 39.21 -7.24 20.87
C TYR A 944 38.81 -8.04 19.64
N GLY A 945 37.53 -7.94 19.27
CA GLY A 945 36.96 -8.53 18.08
C GLY A 945 35.94 -7.61 17.42
N ILE A 946 35.88 -7.64 16.10
CA ILE A 946 34.89 -6.93 15.28
C ILE A 946 34.23 -7.97 14.38
N VAL A 947 32.91 -8.07 14.46
CA VAL A 947 32.12 -8.91 13.56
C VAL A 947 31.25 -8.00 12.70
N THR A 948 31.49 -8.05 11.40
CA THR A 948 30.71 -7.30 10.42
C THR A 948 29.78 -8.27 9.69
N SER A 949 28.50 -7.97 9.65
CA SER A 949 27.48 -8.84 9.09
C SER A 949 26.61 -8.08 8.11
N PHE A 950 26.31 -8.69 6.98
CA PHE A 950 25.29 -8.22 6.05
C PHE A 950 24.12 -9.19 6.09
N ILE A 951 22.92 -8.67 6.37
CA ILE A 951 21.72 -9.47 6.61
C ILE A 951 20.57 -8.94 5.75
N SER A 952 19.86 -9.85 5.11
CA SER A 952 18.66 -9.63 4.29
C SER A 952 17.81 -10.90 4.31
N ASP A 953 16.62 -10.85 3.71
CA ASP A 953 15.70 -12.00 3.71
C ASP A 953 16.26 -13.23 2.98
N GLU A 954 17.10 -13.00 1.97
CA GLU A 954 17.67 -14.07 1.13
C GLU A 954 19.06 -14.51 1.60
N PHE A 955 19.77 -13.65 2.34
CA PHE A 955 21.19 -13.82 2.58
C PHE A 955 21.64 -13.24 3.91
N ALA A 956 22.44 -14.01 4.65
CA ALA A 956 23.17 -13.55 5.83
C ALA A 956 24.63 -14.03 5.75
N THR A 957 25.58 -13.09 5.82
CA THR A 957 27.02 -13.40 5.93
C THR A 957 27.63 -12.64 7.10
N SER A 958 28.76 -13.12 7.60
CA SER A 958 29.52 -12.46 8.65
C SER A 958 31.01 -12.67 8.46
N ASN A 959 31.78 -11.63 8.73
CA ASN A 959 33.24 -11.63 8.76
C ASN A 959 33.72 -11.24 10.16
N GLU A 960 34.60 -12.03 10.76
CA GLU A 960 35.17 -11.75 12.09
C GLU A 960 36.64 -11.37 11.95
N MET A 961 37.01 -10.27 12.60
CA MET A 961 38.38 -9.79 12.73
C MET A 961 38.75 -9.65 14.20
N VAL A 962 39.96 -10.05 14.56
CA VAL A 962 40.46 -10.02 15.93
C VAL A 962 41.78 -9.26 16.00
N GLY A 963 41.98 -8.52 17.09
CA GLY A 963 43.20 -7.74 17.30
C GLY A 963 43.57 -7.61 18.77
N ILE A 964 44.69 -6.94 19.03
CA ILE A 964 45.09 -6.53 20.37
C ILE A 964 45.17 -5.01 20.38
N THR A 965 44.69 -4.40 21.47
CA THR A 965 44.68 -2.94 21.62
C THR A 965 45.33 -2.51 22.93
N THR A 966 45.75 -1.25 22.95
CA THR A 966 46.18 -0.52 24.15
C THR A 966 45.32 0.74 24.30
N PRO A 967 45.28 1.40 25.47
CA PRO A 967 44.46 2.58 25.68
C PRO A 967 44.81 3.66 24.66
N ASP A 968 43.78 4.31 24.14
CA ASP A 968 43.85 5.38 23.15
C ASP A 968 44.43 4.98 21.79
N GLN A 969 44.82 3.71 21.57
CA GLN A 969 45.26 3.23 20.25
C GLN A 969 44.07 3.20 19.30
N ILE A 970 44.18 3.95 18.19
CA ILE A 970 43.21 3.91 17.10
C ILE A 970 43.69 2.91 16.04
N THR A 971 42.80 2.02 15.62
CA THR A 971 43.01 1.09 14.51
C THR A 971 41.89 1.27 13.48
N ASP A 972 42.28 1.43 12.23
CA ASP A 972 41.34 1.65 11.12
C ASP A 972 41.04 0.32 10.42
N PHE A 973 39.80 0.14 9.99
CA PHE A 973 39.33 -0.99 9.21
C PHE A 973 38.49 -0.46 8.05
N ASN A 974 38.58 -1.14 6.90
CA ASN A 974 37.75 -0.86 5.74
C ASN A 974 36.87 -2.07 5.43
N VAL A 975 35.61 -1.80 5.13
CA VAL A 975 34.63 -2.83 4.76
C VAL A 975 33.93 -2.40 3.49
N VAL A 976 34.01 -3.21 2.44
CA VAL A 976 33.29 -2.95 1.20
C VAL A 976 31.92 -3.62 1.28
N VAL A 977 30.87 -2.82 1.30
CA VAL A 977 29.49 -3.30 1.21
C VAL A 977 29.05 -3.22 -0.25
N ASP A 978 28.70 -4.37 -0.84
CA ASP A 978 28.05 -4.48 -2.15
C ASP A 978 26.70 -5.18 -1.96
N ASN A 979 25.62 -4.40 -2.07
CA ASN A 979 24.25 -4.85 -1.90
C ASN A 979 23.80 -5.90 -2.94
N ASN A 980 24.53 -6.06 -4.04
CA ASN A 980 24.26 -7.06 -5.08
C ASN A 980 25.12 -8.32 -4.92
N ASN A 981 26.25 -8.21 -4.22
CA ASN A 981 27.19 -9.32 -3.98
C ASN A 981 27.54 -9.43 -2.48
N PRO A 982 26.53 -9.59 -1.60
CA PRO A 982 26.77 -9.53 -0.16
C PRO A 982 27.68 -10.65 0.35
N GLN A 983 27.83 -11.75 -0.40
CA GLN A 983 28.76 -12.85 -0.06
C GLN A 983 30.24 -12.45 -0.05
N ASP A 984 30.59 -11.36 -0.73
CA ASP A 984 31.96 -10.87 -0.86
C ASP A 984 32.32 -9.87 0.25
N LEU A 985 31.51 -9.80 1.32
CA LEU A 985 31.77 -8.95 2.49
C LEU A 985 33.10 -9.34 3.15
N GLU A 986 34.10 -8.48 2.98
CA GLU A 986 35.42 -8.61 3.58
C GLU A 986 35.73 -7.38 4.44
N THR A 987 36.28 -7.64 5.64
CA THR A 987 36.79 -6.60 6.53
C THR A 987 38.32 -6.63 6.51
N GLU A 988 38.92 -5.51 6.13
CA GLU A 988 40.38 -5.35 6.06
C GLU A 988 40.85 -4.41 7.17
N LYS A 989 41.80 -4.85 8.00
CA LYS A 989 42.43 -4.00 9.03
C LYS A 989 43.59 -3.24 8.40
N GLU A 990 43.61 -1.91 8.52
CA GLU A 990 44.76 -1.11 8.14
C GLU A 990 45.87 -1.22 9.18
N VAL A 991 47.07 -1.60 8.74
CA VAL A 991 48.18 -1.92 9.65
C VAL A 991 49.31 -0.93 9.50
N THR A 992 49.61 -0.22 10.59
CA THR A 992 50.81 0.61 10.71
C THR A 992 51.94 -0.16 11.41
N LEU A 993 53.18 0.29 11.26
CA LEU A 993 54.31 -0.30 11.99
C LEU A 993 54.17 -0.14 13.51
N GLU A 994 53.43 0.87 13.97
CA GLU A 994 53.09 1.07 15.38
C GLU A 994 52.08 0.03 15.86
N ILE A 995 51.01 -0.22 15.09
CA ILE A 995 50.03 -1.29 15.35
C ILE A 995 50.74 -2.65 15.44
N LEU A 996 51.62 -2.98 14.48
CA LEU A 996 52.40 -4.22 14.51
C LEU A 996 53.27 -4.35 15.77
N ILE A 997 53.90 -3.26 16.24
CA ILE A 997 54.67 -3.27 17.49
C ILE A 997 53.75 -3.53 18.68
N ASN A 998 52.58 -2.89 18.71
CA ASN A 998 51.61 -3.05 19.79
C ASN A 998 51.04 -4.47 19.82
N ASP A 999 50.68 -5.05 18.66
CA ASP A 999 50.23 -6.44 18.55
C ASP A 999 51.32 -7.43 19.03
N ILE A 1000 52.59 -7.19 18.70
CA ILE A 1000 53.71 -8.02 19.22
C ILE A 1000 53.87 -7.88 20.75
N ASN A 1001 53.76 -6.67 21.29
CA ASN A 1001 53.86 -6.44 22.74
C ASN A 1001 52.67 -7.03 23.48
N GLY A 1002 51.45 -6.74 23.03
CA GLY A 1002 50.22 -7.26 23.60
C GLY A 1002 50.14 -8.78 23.52
N ALA A 1003 50.62 -9.39 22.43
CA ALA A 1003 50.69 -10.85 22.32
C ALA A 1003 51.67 -11.44 23.35
N TYR A 1004 52.73 -10.72 23.72
CA TYR A 1004 53.60 -11.14 24.81
C TYR A 1004 52.94 -10.97 26.18
N ASP A 1005 52.26 -9.85 26.40
CA ASP A 1005 51.60 -9.55 27.68
C ASP A 1005 50.43 -10.51 27.97
N LEU A 1006 49.70 -10.93 26.92
CA LEU A 1006 48.69 -12.00 26.97
C LEU A 1006 49.29 -13.42 27.09
N GLY A 1007 50.63 -13.54 27.10
CA GLY A 1007 51.35 -14.81 27.20
C GLY A 1007 51.31 -15.68 25.94
N TRP A 1008 50.87 -15.13 24.81
CA TRP A 1008 50.80 -15.80 23.52
C TRP A 1008 52.17 -15.93 22.86
N ILE A 1009 53.03 -14.91 23.04
CA ILE A 1009 54.48 -15.01 22.86
C ILE A 1009 55.10 -15.36 24.21
N LYS A 1010 55.66 -16.55 24.34
CA LYS A 1010 56.16 -17.06 25.64
C LYS A 1010 57.61 -16.68 25.95
N ASP A 1011 58.37 -16.29 24.93
CA ASP A 1011 59.80 -15.99 25.05
C ASP A 1011 60.06 -14.49 24.80
N LYS A 1012 60.47 -13.76 25.85
CA LYS A 1012 60.80 -12.32 25.77
C LYS A 1012 61.82 -12.01 24.68
N LYS A 1013 62.77 -12.91 24.41
CA LYS A 1013 63.79 -12.70 23.37
C LYS A 1013 63.20 -12.74 21.96
N VAL A 1014 62.11 -13.48 21.77
CA VAL A 1014 61.39 -13.54 20.49
C VAL A 1014 60.68 -12.21 20.25
N ARG A 1015 59.90 -11.75 21.23
CA ARG A 1015 59.27 -10.42 21.21
C ARG A 1015 60.28 -9.31 20.92
N ASP A 1016 61.35 -9.21 21.73
CA ASP A 1016 62.37 -8.16 21.59
C ASP A 1016 63.05 -8.21 20.22
N ARG A 1017 63.20 -9.39 19.63
CA ARG A 1017 63.79 -9.54 18.30
C ARG A 1017 62.84 -9.06 17.21
N LEU A 1018 61.57 -9.46 17.26
CA LEU A 1018 60.54 -9.02 16.31
C LEU A 1018 60.40 -7.48 16.34
N ILE A 1019 60.22 -6.89 17.52
CA ILE A 1019 60.13 -5.42 17.69
C ILE A 1019 61.37 -4.73 17.13
N LYS A 1020 62.57 -5.20 17.47
CA LYS A 1020 63.82 -4.62 16.98
C LYS A 1020 63.94 -4.65 15.45
N GLN A 1021 63.29 -5.59 14.77
CA GLN A 1021 63.24 -5.59 13.31
C GLN A 1021 62.27 -4.54 12.81
N VAL A 1022 61.07 -4.43 13.40
CA VAL A 1022 60.09 -3.39 13.05
C VAL A 1022 60.66 -1.98 13.28
N GLU A 1023 61.34 -1.73 14.40
CA GLU A 1023 62.03 -0.46 14.68
C GLU A 1023 63.11 -0.11 13.63
N LYS A 1024 63.73 -1.11 12.99
CA LYS A 1024 64.67 -0.85 11.89
C LYS A 1024 63.94 -0.37 10.65
N ILE A 1025 62.73 -0.87 10.37
CA ILE A 1025 61.88 -0.42 9.27
C ILE A 1025 61.54 1.06 9.50
N ILE A 1026 60.98 1.38 10.66
CA ILE A 1026 60.66 2.75 11.10
C ILE A 1026 61.88 3.69 10.97
N LYS A 1027 63.06 3.23 11.39
CA LYS A 1027 64.29 4.02 11.32
C LYS A 1027 64.78 4.25 9.89
N VAL A 1028 64.48 3.34 8.97
CA VAL A 1028 64.77 3.51 7.54
C VAL A 1028 63.80 4.52 6.93
N GLU A 1029 62.50 4.40 7.18
CA GLU A 1029 61.47 5.37 6.75
C GLU A 1029 61.80 6.80 7.21
N ASN A 1030 62.01 6.99 8.51
CA ASN A 1030 62.36 8.30 9.09
C ASN A 1030 63.64 8.93 8.50
N LYS A 1031 64.57 8.11 7.98
CA LYS A 1031 65.77 8.60 7.29
C LYS A 1031 65.47 9.03 5.87
N ILE A 1032 64.50 8.39 5.20
CA ILE A 1032 64.08 8.76 3.85
C ILE A 1032 63.23 10.04 3.92
N ASP A 1033 62.34 10.18 4.91
CA ASP A 1033 61.55 11.41 5.14
C ASP A 1033 62.43 12.63 5.39
N LYS A 1034 63.53 12.47 6.14
CA LYS A 1034 64.51 13.56 6.39
C LYS A 1034 65.27 14.00 5.13
N VAL A 1035 65.22 13.24 4.04
CA VAL A 1035 65.75 13.63 2.72
C VAL A 1035 64.69 14.43 1.91
N GLU A 1036 63.41 14.35 2.29
CA GLU A 1036 62.25 14.89 1.56
C GLU A 1036 61.96 16.40 1.83
N ASP A 1037 62.50 17.00 2.89
CA ASP A 1037 62.25 18.41 3.30
C ASP A 1037 62.90 19.48 2.38
N LYS A 1038 63.19 19.13 1.12
CA LYS A 1038 63.67 20.04 0.06
C LYS A 1038 62.93 19.80 -1.26
N ASN A 1039 61.70 20.28 -1.32
CA ASN A 1039 60.92 20.59 -2.53
C ASN A 1039 60.60 19.42 -3.51
N LYS A 1040 59.30 19.07 -3.53
CA LYS A 1040 58.53 18.20 -4.44
C LYS A 1040 58.64 16.69 -4.21
N LYS A 1041 57.54 16.10 -3.67
CA LYS A 1041 57.21 14.65 -3.71
C LYS A 1041 57.56 14.06 -5.08
N ASN A 1042 58.68 13.33 -5.16
CA ASN A 1042 59.10 12.67 -6.39
C ASN A 1042 58.55 11.24 -6.37
N LYS A 1043 57.64 10.91 -7.30
CA LYS A 1043 56.94 9.61 -7.40
C LYS A 1043 57.89 8.38 -7.40
N ARG A 1044 59.18 8.58 -7.68
CA ARG A 1044 60.24 7.56 -7.63
C ARG A 1044 60.73 7.21 -6.22
N ILE A 1045 60.73 8.14 -5.27
CA ILE A 1045 61.22 7.93 -3.89
C ILE A 1045 60.17 7.17 -3.09
N LYS A 1046 58.90 7.57 -3.17
CA LYS A 1046 57.75 6.80 -2.65
C LYS A 1046 57.68 5.36 -3.13
N LYS A 1047 58.02 5.14 -4.41
CA LYS A 1047 58.09 3.79 -5.00
C LYS A 1047 59.31 2.99 -4.54
N LEU A 1048 60.34 3.65 -4.01
CA LEU A 1048 61.52 3.02 -3.43
C LEU A 1048 61.27 2.69 -1.95
N GLU A 1049 60.65 3.60 -1.19
CA GLU A 1049 60.16 3.40 0.20
C GLU A 1049 59.27 2.15 0.26
N SER A 1050 58.15 2.15 -0.45
CA SER A 1050 57.24 1.01 -0.52
C SER A 1050 57.93 -0.31 -0.93
N ARG A 1051 58.98 -0.28 -1.77
CA ARG A 1051 59.75 -1.49 -2.11
C ARG A 1051 60.69 -1.93 -0.98
N VAL A 1052 61.24 -1.01 -0.20
CA VAL A 1052 62.09 -1.33 0.95
C VAL A 1052 61.21 -1.91 2.06
N ASP A 1053 60.07 -1.31 2.35
CA ASP A 1053 59.16 -1.72 3.42
C ASP A 1053 58.59 -3.11 3.14
N LYS A 1054 58.05 -3.36 1.93
CA LYS A 1054 57.59 -4.69 1.50
C LYS A 1054 58.67 -5.77 1.61
N ASN A 1055 59.93 -5.45 1.32
CA ASN A 1055 61.02 -6.43 1.42
C ASN A 1055 61.43 -6.70 2.88
N LEU A 1056 61.38 -5.69 3.75
CA LEU A 1056 61.66 -5.85 5.17
C LEU A 1056 60.54 -6.59 5.89
N ALA A 1057 59.27 -6.29 5.56
CA ALA A 1057 58.10 -7.03 6.05
C ALA A 1057 58.16 -8.51 5.62
N ARG A 1058 58.51 -8.83 4.37
CA ARG A 1058 58.76 -10.21 3.91
C ARG A 1058 59.85 -10.92 4.71
N ALA A 1059 60.93 -10.22 5.04
CA ALA A 1059 62.01 -10.79 5.84
C ALA A 1059 61.53 -11.10 7.27
N LEU A 1060 60.70 -10.24 7.84
CA LEU A 1060 60.10 -10.42 9.16
C LEU A 1060 59.08 -11.57 9.16
N LEU A 1061 58.28 -11.73 8.10
CA LEU A 1061 57.36 -12.85 7.93
C LEU A 1061 58.10 -14.20 7.84
N LEU A 1062 59.22 -14.25 7.11
CA LEU A 1062 60.09 -15.43 7.07
C LEU A 1062 60.67 -15.76 8.46
N GLU A 1063 61.02 -14.73 9.24
CA GLU A 1063 61.49 -14.90 10.61
C GLU A 1063 60.37 -15.43 11.52
N LEU A 1064 59.15 -14.89 11.39
CA LEU A 1064 57.96 -15.34 12.12
C LEU A 1064 57.68 -16.83 11.87
N ASN A 1065 57.73 -17.26 10.60
CA ASN A 1065 57.56 -18.65 10.18
C ASN A 1065 58.64 -19.60 10.74
N GLY A 1066 59.77 -19.06 11.18
CA GLY A 1066 60.86 -19.82 11.79
C GLY A 1066 60.65 -20.14 13.28
N TYR A 1067 59.66 -19.53 13.94
CA TYR A 1067 59.33 -19.81 15.33
C TYR A 1067 58.41 -21.03 15.45
N LYS A 1068 58.62 -21.83 16.49
CA LYS A 1068 57.86 -23.06 16.77
C LYS A 1068 56.64 -22.76 17.67
N LYS A 1069 55.61 -23.62 17.62
CA LYS A 1069 54.38 -23.54 18.43
C LYS A 1069 54.61 -23.45 19.96
N ASP A 1070 55.78 -23.84 20.45
CA ASP A 1070 56.15 -23.72 21.87
C ASP A 1070 56.58 -22.30 22.28
N LYS A 1071 56.94 -21.43 21.32
CA LYS A 1071 57.37 -20.05 21.57
C LYS A 1071 56.32 -18.99 21.26
N ILE A 1072 55.52 -19.25 20.23
CA ILE A 1072 54.40 -18.41 19.79
C ILE A 1072 53.20 -19.36 19.60
N ASN A 1073 52.06 -19.06 20.21
CA ASN A 1073 50.84 -19.83 19.99
C ASN A 1073 50.18 -19.46 18.65
N GLU A 1074 49.09 -20.13 18.32
CA GLU A 1074 48.40 -19.94 17.04
C GLU A 1074 47.76 -18.55 16.91
N GLN A 1075 47.20 -18.01 18.01
CA GLN A 1075 46.61 -16.66 18.00
C GLN A 1075 47.64 -15.57 17.67
N ALA A 1076 48.76 -15.53 18.41
CA ALA A 1076 49.81 -14.55 18.15
C ALA A 1076 50.46 -14.71 16.78
N TYR A 1077 50.62 -15.95 16.30
CA TYR A 1077 51.13 -16.19 14.97
C TYR A 1077 50.19 -15.61 13.91
N ASN A 1078 48.89 -15.84 14.02
CA ASN A 1078 47.91 -15.40 13.02
C ASN A 1078 47.79 -13.86 12.96
N ILE A 1079 47.72 -13.17 14.11
CA ILE A 1079 47.62 -11.70 14.16
C ILE A 1079 48.88 -11.06 13.54
N ILE A 1080 50.07 -11.46 14.01
CA ILE A 1080 51.33 -10.87 13.52
C ILE A 1080 51.56 -11.23 12.03
N LYS A 1081 51.14 -12.44 11.62
CA LYS A 1081 51.22 -12.85 10.21
C LYS A 1081 50.32 -11.96 9.35
N TYR A 1082 49.07 -11.75 9.76
CA TYR A 1082 48.13 -10.88 9.05
C TYR A 1082 48.71 -9.48 8.89
N ASP A 1083 49.21 -8.89 9.98
CA ASP A 1083 49.81 -7.55 9.96
C ASP A 1083 50.97 -7.43 8.95
N LEU A 1084 51.83 -8.45 8.90
CA LEU A 1084 52.95 -8.48 7.97
C LEU A 1084 52.51 -8.69 6.53
N GLU A 1085 51.50 -9.53 6.28
CA GLU A 1085 50.94 -9.74 4.94
C GLU A 1085 50.29 -8.46 4.42
N TRP A 1086 49.53 -7.76 5.26
CA TRP A 1086 48.94 -6.46 4.92
C TRP A 1086 50.01 -5.43 4.52
N LEU A 1087 51.06 -5.26 5.33
CA LEU A 1087 52.20 -4.36 5.04
C LEU A 1087 52.99 -4.76 3.77
N ILE A 1088 52.86 -6.01 3.30
CA ILE A 1088 53.51 -6.48 2.07
C ILE A 1088 52.65 -6.13 0.85
N ASP A 1089 51.33 -6.17 0.98
CA ASP A 1089 50.40 -6.02 -0.13
C ASP A 1089 50.04 -4.54 -0.37
N ASN A 1090 49.91 -3.76 0.70
CA ASN A 1090 49.77 -2.29 0.69
C ASN A 1090 51.14 -1.57 0.71
#